data_AF-A0A094EJE8-F1
#
_entry.id   AF-A0A094EJE8-F1
#
_cell.length_a   1.000
_cell.length_b   1.000
_cell.length_c   1.000
_cell.angle_alpha   90.00
_cell.angle_beta   90.00
_cell.angle_gamma   90.00
#
_symmetry.space_group_name_H-M   'P 1'
#
loop_
_entity.id
_entity.type
_entity.pdbx_description
1 polymer ?
#
loop_
_entity_poly.entity_id
_entity_poly.type
_entity_poly.pdbx_seq_one_letter_code
_entity_poly.pdbx_strand_id
1 'polypeptide(L)'
;MAHLRQGNIDDSALTGVVLHASAKHHGISLWPPPSNDPHDPLRWPRWLKVLALCTTAFFNFTSNFAAAGPSVATTLIQAQFMKSASEVNGLLTFNFLLLGLGNMIWVPMSVKFGKRAVLITSMVMLFAALCWGASATTFNSLLAARCVSGFASAAGESIVPGIVSDLFFIHEHGAMMSIYTILISCSSAVGPLIASYMVQYSVGTWRDFMWLSAALAGFNLILLILFYPESNFRRPQLPTECEPQPNEPRRAANADGNENNKGTPSEYGIEHLSVGEPNDIQHVNHIKVPWHSIWFSFVKVDDSVNIFKAFLRPFIFLAYPPVVWAIFVYGISLGSQVILIFAFPSLLLAPPYLFSPSGVGLMQIAALIGFTIACYVGGYVSDVITTKLIRREGGVIYPEQRLLSIIPGALIAPIGCIIVACACSQQMHWAVIAVGFGMVSFGTVYAPNIALTYVIDCYPEHASQCLVLINVFKNLVAFTFLYVAVNWIAASGWMQVLTLQIMSGHFRALQEQGSQQQGSQCFPNYPQFSGFMKPCRFEGEVQNLEVQGSIPPEIDGTFYRVMPDPQFVPFIENDPWFNGDGNVSAFRIQCGKINFKQKYVRTEKFLRERKAQRALLGKYRNKYTDAVEFKVRSTANTNVVYFNGVLLACKEDSPPYAMDPVTLETIGLWDFNGQLPSLTFTAHPKVDPVTKELICFGYEAKGDGTPDICYYSIAPDGTFKETVWLISPVVAMIHDFAVTENWVIFPIIPQTCDSERLKQGGEHWQWNPKIPFYIGVLPRRGAKGSDVKWFRAPNSFPGHTSNAYETADGKLIFDLPLSDKNVFFWWPDAEGGAPNPEQITANLTRFTIDPQSTDLDLPTPEVLLREDSEFYRIDDRFSMSKHAHCFFDVMDSRLGTDFAAIAPVMGGGHAPYNALGHLNVETGRYEKYFPGTKHFVQEPVFIPRSDSAEEGDGWLMALVNNYGLMSSELHIVDTRDFSKAQAIVYLPIRLRAGLHGNWVDTRDLGLSSD
;
A
#
# COMPACT_ATOMS: atom_id res chain seq x y z
N MET A 1 -10.86 -19.77 -24.12
CA MET A 1 -11.46 -18.75 -25.01
C MET A 1 -12.84 -19.21 -25.48
N ALA A 2 -13.87 -19.14 -24.62
CA ALA A 2 -15.25 -19.44 -25.00
C ALA A 2 -16.33 -18.76 -24.13
N HIS A 3 -15.98 -17.78 -23.26
CA HIS A 3 -16.95 -17.21 -22.30
C HIS A 3 -16.98 -15.67 -22.22
N LEU A 4 -16.55 -14.96 -23.27
CA LEU A 4 -16.67 -13.49 -23.35
C LEU A 4 -17.51 -13.06 -24.56
N ARG A 5 -18.71 -13.62 -24.69
CA ARG A 5 -19.74 -13.15 -25.64
C ARG A 5 -21.09 -13.10 -24.93
N GLN A 6 -21.22 -12.21 -23.95
CA GLN A 6 -22.51 -11.68 -23.50
C GLN A 6 -22.25 -10.61 -22.43
N GLY A 7 -22.45 -9.36 -22.82
CA GLY A 7 -22.33 -8.20 -21.96
C GLY A 7 -22.40 -6.95 -22.82
N ASN A 8 -23.57 -6.32 -22.87
CA ASN A 8 -23.77 -4.99 -23.45
C ASN A 8 -22.74 -4.03 -22.83
N ILE A 9 -21.83 -3.55 -23.66
CA ILE A 9 -20.97 -2.41 -23.37
C ILE A 9 -21.32 -1.36 -24.43
N ASP A 10 -21.56 -0.14 -23.99
CA ASP A 10 -21.91 1.02 -24.81
C ASP A 10 -21.02 1.12 -26.07
N ASP A 11 -21.67 1.14 -27.24
CA ASP A 11 -21.08 1.19 -28.59
C ASP A 11 -20.37 2.52 -28.93
N SER A 12 -20.10 3.40 -27.96
CA SER A 12 -19.49 4.71 -28.21
C SER A 12 -17.97 4.77 -28.01
N ALA A 13 -17.29 3.65 -27.75
CA ALA A 13 -15.84 3.62 -27.47
C ALA A 13 -15.00 2.69 -28.39
N LEU A 14 -15.61 2.06 -29.39
CA LEU A 14 -14.89 1.25 -30.38
C LEU A 14 -14.62 2.08 -31.64
N THR A 15 -13.53 2.85 -31.64
CA THR A 15 -12.93 3.36 -32.88
C THR A 15 -12.20 2.23 -33.61
N GLY A 16 -12.95 1.20 -34.02
CA GLY A 16 -12.50 0.23 -35.00
C GLY A 16 -12.60 0.88 -36.37
N VAL A 17 -11.47 1.26 -36.94
CA VAL A 17 -11.41 1.81 -38.30
C VAL A 17 -11.65 0.66 -39.28
N VAL A 18 -12.91 0.44 -39.67
CA VAL A 18 -13.27 -0.47 -40.77
C VAL A 18 -12.89 0.21 -42.09
N LEU A 19 -11.74 -0.14 -42.65
CA LEU A 19 -11.30 0.38 -43.94
C LEU A 19 -11.58 -0.62 -45.06
N HIS A 20 -12.65 -0.38 -45.79
CA HIS A 20 -12.73 -0.74 -47.20
C HIS A 20 -12.11 0.39 -48.04
N ALA A 21 -10.92 0.20 -48.62
CA ALA A 21 -10.56 0.76 -49.94
C ALA A 21 -9.10 0.46 -50.38
N SER A 22 -8.99 -0.13 -51.58
CA SER A 22 -8.11 0.29 -52.68
C SER A 22 -6.60 0.53 -52.42
N ALA A 23 -5.82 -0.56 -52.34
CA ALA A 23 -4.53 -0.77 -53.05
C ALA A 23 -3.81 -1.99 -52.45
N LYS A 24 -3.75 -3.12 -53.16
CA LYS A 24 -3.11 -4.36 -52.65
C LYS A 24 -1.70 -4.52 -53.21
N HIS A 25 -0.69 -4.66 -52.34
CA HIS A 25 0.63 -5.20 -52.71
C HIS A 25 0.82 -6.55 -51.99
N HIS A 26 1.09 -7.63 -52.73
CA HIS A 26 1.12 -9.01 -52.20
C HIS A 26 -0.13 -9.45 -51.40
N GLY A 27 -1.30 -8.92 -51.75
CA GLY A 27 -2.57 -9.24 -51.08
C GLY A 27 -2.83 -8.47 -49.78
N ILE A 28 -1.97 -7.52 -49.41
CA ILE A 28 -2.10 -6.67 -48.21
C ILE A 28 -2.40 -5.22 -48.67
N SER A 29 -3.35 -4.56 -48.02
CA SER A 29 -3.70 -3.16 -48.30
C SER A 29 -2.54 -2.22 -47.91
N LEU A 30 -2.12 -1.32 -48.81
CA LEU A 30 -1.08 -0.33 -48.54
C LEU A 30 -1.65 0.84 -47.72
N TRP A 31 -1.19 1.00 -46.48
CA TRP A 31 -1.62 2.08 -45.60
C TRP A 31 -0.42 2.77 -44.92
N PRO A 32 -0.40 4.12 -44.83
CA PRO A 32 -1.37 5.05 -45.42
C PRO A 32 -1.20 5.15 -46.95
N PRO A 33 -2.27 5.48 -47.71
CA PRO A 33 -2.19 5.55 -49.17
C PRO A 33 -1.15 6.60 -49.61
N PRO A 34 -0.29 6.30 -50.60
CA PRO A 34 0.72 7.24 -51.06
C PRO A 34 0.08 8.45 -51.74
N SER A 35 0.35 9.67 -51.24
CA SER A 35 -0.19 10.91 -51.81
C SER A 35 0.35 11.16 -53.22
N ASN A 36 -0.43 11.79 -54.10
CA ASN A 36 0.02 12.17 -55.44
C ASN A 36 1.10 13.27 -55.47
N ASP A 37 1.47 13.83 -54.31
CA ASP A 37 2.52 14.84 -54.18
C ASP A 37 3.94 14.25 -54.42
N PRO A 38 4.76 14.85 -55.30
CA PRO A 38 6.17 14.49 -55.48
C PRO A 38 7.06 14.54 -54.24
N HIS A 39 6.66 15.27 -53.20
CA HIS A 39 7.43 15.45 -51.96
C HIS A 39 7.08 14.44 -50.87
N ASP A 40 6.17 13.49 -51.13
CA ASP A 40 5.80 12.44 -50.18
C ASP A 40 7.00 11.51 -49.89
N PRO A 41 7.51 11.46 -48.65
CA PRO A 41 8.64 10.61 -48.27
C PRO A 41 8.38 9.10 -48.49
N LEU A 42 7.12 8.67 -48.57
CA LEU A 42 6.79 7.28 -48.91
C LEU A 42 7.22 6.87 -50.32
N ARG A 43 7.37 7.82 -51.24
CA ARG A 43 7.74 7.52 -52.63
C ARG A 43 9.25 7.45 -52.85
N TRP A 44 10.06 7.78 -51.84
CA TRP A 44 11.53 7.74 -51.91
C TRP A 44 12.08 6.34 -52.23
N PRO A 45 13.27 6.25 -52.88
CA PRO A 45 13.89 4.96 -53.14
C PRO A 45 14.29 4.27 -51.83
N ARG A 46 14.12 2.94 -51.75
CA ARG A 46 14.33 2.16 -50.52
C ARG A 46 15.71 2.35 -49.89
N TRP A 47 16.76 2.47 -50.70
CA TRP A 47 18.13 2.70 -50.20
C TRP A 47 18.27 4.02 -49.45
N LEU A 48 17.58 5.09 -49.88
CA LEU A 48 17.62 6.39 -49.23
C LEU A 48 16.86 6.36 -47.89
N LYS A 49 15.71 5.68 -47.86
CA LYS A 49 14.94 5.48 -46.63
C LYS A 49 15.76 4.72 -45.58
N VAL A 50 16.43 3.65 -46.00
CA VAL A 50 17.30 2.85 -45.13
C VAL A 50 18.53 3.65 -44.69
N LEU A 51 19.16 4.41 -45.59
CA LEU A 51 20.30 5.26 -45.24
C LEU A 51 19.91 6.34 -44.22
N ALA A 52 18.79 7.03 -44.44
CA ALA A 52 18.25 8.03 -43.50
C ALA A 52 17.94 7.40 -42.12
N LEU A 53 17.34 6.21 -42.10
CA LEU A 53 17.08 5.47 -40.87
C LEU A 53 18.38 5.06 -40.16
N CYS A 54 19.37 4.51 -40.87
CA CYS A 54 20.65 4.11 -40.28
C CYS A 54 21.41 5.31 -39.69
N THR A 55 21.46 6.43 -40.42
CA THR A 55 22.11 7.66 -39.93
C THR A 55 21.43 8.22 -38.68
N THR A 56 20.10 8.27 -38.67
CA THR A 56 19.36 8.79 -37.52
C THR A 56 19.32 7.79 -36.35
N ALA A 57 19.31 6.49 -36.60
CA ALA A 57 19.50 5.47 -35.55
C ALA A 57 20.91 5.52 -34.95
N PHE A 58 21.93 5.86 -35.74
CA PHE A 58 23.28 6.07 -35.24
C PHE A 58 23.38 7.26 -34.27
N PHE A 59 22.55 8.32 -34.42
CA PHE A 59 22.38 9.37 -33.40
C PHE A 59 22.11 8.76 -32.01
N ASN A 60 21.14 7.85 -31.94
CA ASN A 60 20.74 7.21 -30.68
C ASN A 60 21.85 6.30 -30.15
N PHE A 61 22.56 5.61 -31.05
CA PHE A 61 23.73 4.82 -30.68
C PHE A 61 24.77 5.70 -29.98
N THR A 62 25.18 6.81 -30.58
CA THR A 62 26.18 7.71 -29.97
C THR A 62 25.72 8.27 -28.64
N SER A 63 24.46 8.71 -28.56
CA SER A 63 23.87 9.31 -27.37
C SER A 63 23.86 8.36 -26.17
N ASN A 64 23.40 7.12 -26.39
CA ASN A 64 23.28 6.11 -25.34
C ASN A 64 24.64 5.45 -25.01
N PHE A 65 25.53 5.32 -26.00
CA PHE A 65 26.93 4.93 -25.78
C PHE A 65 27.62 5.87 -24.79
N ALA A 66 27.50 7.18 -25.02
CA ALA A 66 28.08 8.21 -24.15
C ALA A 66 27.38 8.29 -22.77
N ALA A 67 26.07 8.03 -22.72
CA ALA A 67 25.30 8.09 -21.47
C ALA A 67 25.60 6.92 -20.53
N ALA A 68 25.66 5.70 -21.07
CA ALA A 68 25.83 4.48 -20.27
C ALA A 68 27.29 4.24 -19.87
N GLY A 69 28.25 4.57 -20.74
CA GLY A 69 29.66 4.23 -20.55
C GLY A 69 30.30 4.64 -19.21
N PRO A 70 30.02 5.82 -18.64
CA PRO A 70 30.57 6.22 -17.35
C PRO A 70 30.12 5.36 -16.15
N SER A 71 29.15 4.44 -16.32
CA SER A 71 28.66 3.56 -15.25
C SER A 71 29.77 2.74 -14.58
N VAL A 72 30.71 2.20 -15.37
CA VAL A 72 31.82 1.36 -14.89
C VAL A 72 32.93 2.16 -14.21
N ALA A 73 32.94 3.48 -14.39
CA ALA A 73 33.91 4.38 -13.78
C ALA A 73 33.42 4.99 -12.44
N THR A 74 32.23 4.62 -11.97
CA THR A 74 31.60 5.22 -10.78
C THR A 74 32.46 5.12 -9.53
N THR A 75 33.07 3.97 -9.25
CA THR A 75 33.98 3.76 -8.12
C THR A 75 35.25 4.61 -8.22
N LEU A 76 35.77 4.80 -9.44
CA LEU A 76 36.93 5.65 -9.69
C LEU A 76 36.60 7.14 -9.51
N ILE A 77 35.43 7.58 -9.98
CA ILE A 77 34.94 8.96 -9.83
C ILE A 77 34.66 9.26 -8.35
N GLN A 78 34.14 8.29 -7.58
CA GLN A 78 33.97 8.41 -6.12
C GLN A 78 35.32 8.69 -5.44
N ALA A 79 36.35 7.91 -5.77
CA ALA A 79 37.69 8.08 -5.22
C ALA A 79 38.34 9.41 -5.64
N GLN A 80 38.18 9.81 -6.91
CA GLN A 80 38.80 11.03 -7.45
C GLN A 80 38.21 12.32 -6.86
N PHE A 81 36.89 12.38 -6.71
CA PHE A 81 36.21 13.58 -6.22
C PHE A 81 35.84 13.52 -4.73
N MET A 82 36.18 12.43 -4.03
CA MET A 82 35.84 12.19 -2.62
C MET A 82 34.34 12.37 -2.35
N LYS A 83 33.52 11.70 -3.17
CA LYS A 83 32.05 11.78 -3.13
C LYS A 83 31.44 10.42 -2.78
N SER A 84 30.30 10.45 -2.10
CA SER A 84 29.57 9.22 -1.76
C SER A 84 29.05 8.49 -3.01
N ALA A 85 28.77 7.20 -2.88
CA ALA A 85 28.23 6.41 -3.99
C ALA A 85 26.89 6.96 -4.52
N SER A 86 26.05 7.48 -3.62
CA SER A 86 24.79 8.13 -3.97
C SER A 86 25.00 9.44 -4.74
N GLU A 87 25.97 10.28 -4.36
CA GLU A 87 26.26 11.52 -5.07
C GLU A 87 26.79 11.26 -6.48
N VAL A 88 27.73 10.32 -6.64
CA VAL A 88 28.29 9.98 -7.96
C VAL A 88 27.25 9.33 -8.88
N ASN A 89 26.34 8.52 -8.33
CA ASN A 89 25.19 7.99 -9.07
C ASN A 89 24.29 9.11 -9.63
N GLY A 90 24.31 10.31 -9.02
CA GLY A 90 23.67 11.51 -9.53
C GLY A 90 24.12 11.90 -10.95
N LEU A 91 25.39 11.68 -11.33
CA LEU A 91 25.90 11.98 -12.68
C LEU A 91 25.16 11.20 -13.79
N LEU A 92 24.65 10.04 -13.44
CA LEU A 92 23.96 9.12 -14.34
C LEU A 92 22.45 9.36 -14.24
N THR A 93 21.95 9.47 -13.01
CA THR A 93 20.53 9.66 -12.71
C THR A 93 19.99 10.97 -13.32
N PHE A 94 20.66 12.11 -13.08
CA PHE A 94 20.22 13.38 -13.66
C PHE A 94 20.37 13.42 -15.19
N ASN A 95 21.28 12.64 -15.77
CA ASN A 95 21.37 12.51 -17.22
C ASN A 95 20.10 11.88 -17.81
N PHE A 96 19.57 10.80 -17.22
CA PHE A 96 18.30 10.18 -17.63
C PHE A 96 17.09 11.07 -17.39
N LEU A 97 17.07 11.85 -16.30
CA LEU A 97 15.99 12.82 -16.06
C LEU A 97 15.88 13.83 -17.21
N LEU A 98 17.02 14.43 -17.58
CA LEU A 98 17.07 15.44 -18.64
C LEU A 98 16.90 14.81 -20.04
N LEU A 99 17.25 13.54 -20.22
CA LEU A 99 16.92 12.75 -21.41
C LEU A 99 15.40 12.63 -21.60
N GLY A 100 14.65 12.37 -20.51
CA GLY A 100 13.19 12.35 -20.53
C GLY A 100 12.60 13.74 -20.79
N LEU A 101 12.90 14.72 -19.93
CA LEU A 101 12.32 16.06 -19.98
C LEU A 101 12.69 16.82 -21.27
N GLY A 102 13.87 16.56 -21.85
CA GLY A 102 14.29 17.19 -23.10
C GLY A 102 13.37 16.88 -24.27
N ASN A 103 12.71 15.72 -24.29
CA ASN A 103 11.75 15.35 -25.34
C ASN A 103 10.55 16.29 -25.41
N MET A 104 10.15 16.88 -24.28
CA MET A 104 9.07 17.86 -24.23
C MET A 104 9.39 19.14 -25.00
N ILE A 105 10.69 19.44 -25.20
CA ILE A 105 11.14 20.61 -25.94
C ILE A 105 11.47 20.23 -27.38
N TRP A 106 12.26 19.18 -27.59
CA TRP A 106 12.74 18.85 -28.94
C TRP A 106 11.65 18.40 -29.91
N VAL A 107 10.58 17.74 -29.43
CA VAL A 107 9.52 17.26 -30.32
C VAL A 107 8.63 18.39 -30.84
N PRO A 108 8.08 19.30 -30.01
CA PRO A 108 7.39 20.48 -30.54
C PRO A 108 8.27 21.33 -31.47
N MET A 109 9.56 21.44 -31.17
CA MET A 109 10.52 22.12 -32.03
C MET A 109 10.70 21.41 -33.38
N SER A 110 10.67 20.07 -33.41
CA SER A 110 10.83 19.31 -34.66
C SER A 110 9.60 19.37 -35.56
N VAL A 111 8.41 19.51 -34.96
CA VAL A 111 7.16 19.77 -35.70
C VAL A 111 7.19 21.16 -36.33
N LYS A 112 7.67 22.19 -35.60
CA LYS A 112 7.65 23.58 -36.09
C LYS A 112 8.80 23.92 -37.05
N PHE A 113 10.03 23.50 -36.74
CA PHE A 113 11.24 23.92 -37.47
C PHE A 113 11.81 22.84 -38.40
N GLY A 114 11.24 21.64 -38.38
CA GLY A 114 11.73 20.47 -39.11
C GLY A 114 12.56 19.54 -38.23
N LYS A 115 12.49 18.23 -38.52
CA LYS A 115 13.23 17.19 -37.78
C LYS A 115 14.73 17.32 -38.01
N ARG A 116 15.17 17.75 -39.20
CA ARG A 116 16.60 17.85 -39.55
C ARG A 116 17.31 18.95 -38.78
N ALA A 117 16.75 20.16 -38.74
CA ALA A 117 17.31 21.29 -38.00
C ALA A 117 17.50 20.95 -36.51
N VAL A 118 16.50 20.30 -35.93
CA VAL A 118 16.50 19.90 -34.52
C VAL A 118 17.56 18.86 -34.22
N LEU A 119 17.64 17.78 -35.01
CA LEU A 119 18.64 16.72 -34.81
C LEU A 119 20.08 17.24 -34.95
N ILE A 120 20.34 18.15 -35.91
CA ILE A 120 21.66 18.77 -36.06
C ILE A 120 21.99 19.66 -34.85
N THR A 121 21.06 20.51 -34.43
CA THR A 121 21.26 21.42 -33.29
C THR A 121 21.52 20.65 -32.00
N SER A 122 20.72 19.61 -31.77
CA SER A 122 20.89 18.70 -30.62
C SER A 122 22.23 17.95 -30.68
N MET A 123 22.68 17.48 -31.86
CA MET A 123 23.98 16.81 -31.98
C MET A 123 25.17 17.76 -31.73
N VAL A 124 25.10 19.01 -32.22
CA VAL A 124 26.12 20.04 -31.91
C VAL A 124 26.19 20.27 -30.40
N MET A 125 25.04 20.36 -29.74
CA MET A 125 24.97 20.51 -28.28
C MET A 125 25.55 19.29 -27.56
N LEU A 126 25.27 18.07 -28.03
CA LEU A 126 25.83 16.84 -27.47
C LEU A 126 27.36 16.82 -27.62
N PHE A 127 27.89 17.14 -28.81
CA PHE A 127 29.33 17.23 -29.06
C PHE A 127 30.02 18.22 -28.10
N ALA A 128 29.47 19.42 -27.96
CA ALA A 128 30.00 20.44 -27.05
C ALA A 128 29.94 19.98 -25.58
N ALA A 129 28.83 19.36 -25.15
CA ALA A 129 28.65 18.85 -23.79
C ALA A 129 29.63 17.71 -23.46
N LEU A 130 29.95 16.84 -24.43
CA LEU A 130 30.91 15.76 -24.25
C LEU A 130 32.36 16.29 -24.15
N CYS A 131 32.73 17.28 -24.99
CA CYS A 131 34.01 17.99 -24.87
C CYS A 131 34.15 18.69 -23.51
N TRP A 132 33.07 19.32 -23.04
CA TRP A 132 33.02 19.92 -21.71
C TRP A 132 33.18 18.87 -20.60
N GLY A 133 32.43 17.76 -20.67
CA GLY A 133 32.53 16.66 -19.71
C GLY A 133 33.92 16.05 -19.62
N ALA A 134 34.62 15.87 -20.75
CA ALA A 134 35.99 15.37 -20.79
C ALA A 134 37.01 16.33 -20.15
N SER A 135 36.74 17.64 -20.23
CA SER A 135 37.60 18.70 -19.72
C SER A 135 37.26 19.14 -18.28
N ALA A 136 36.14 18.68 -17.72
CA ALA A 136 35.66 19.10 -16.40
C ALA A 136 36.63 18.72 -15.27
N THR A 137 37.00 19.68 -14.43
CA THR A 137 37.94 19.48 -13.29
C THR A 137 37.26 19.39 -11.94
N THR A 138 35.98 19.78 -11.85
CA THR A 138 35.18 19.72 -10.62
C THR A 138 33.97 18.82 -10.81
N PHE A 139 33.51 18.19 -9.72
CA PHE A 139 32.35 17.29 -9.76
C PHE A 139 31.08 17.99 -10.27
N ASN A 140 30.81 19.21 -9.80
CA ASN A 140 29.62 19.97 -10.22
C ASN A 140 29.70 20.39 -11.70
N SER A 141 30.90 20.70 -12.22
CA SER A 141 31.10 20.98 -13.65
C SER A 141 30.83 19.73 -14.50
N LEU A 142 31.30 18.56 -14.03
CA LEU A 142 31.01 17.28 -14.67
C LEU A 142 29.51 16.97 -14.63
N LEU A 143 28.84 17.15 -13.50
CA LEU A 143 27.40 16.97 -13.35
C LEU A 143 26.62 17.88 -14.30
N ALA A 144 26.98 19.16 -14.40
CA ALA A 144 26.35 20.09 -15.33
C ALA A 144 26.52 19.66 -16.79
N ALA A 145 27.73 19.27 -17.20
CA ALA A 145 27.99 18.73 -18.53
C ALA A 145 27.16 17.46 -18.81
N ARG A 146 26.98 16.59 -17.80
CA ARG A 146 26.12 15.41 -17.89
C ARG A 146 24.65 15.77 -18.06
N CYS A 147 24.12 16.75 -17.34
CA CYS A 147 22.75 17.23 -17.53
C CYS A 147 22.52 17.78 -18.94
N VAL A 148 23.44 18.61 -19.45
CA VAL A 148 23.34 19.16 -20.81
C VAL A 148 23.44 18.06 -21.87
N SER A 149 24.33 17.09 -21.70
CA SER A 149 24.41 15.95 -22.62
C SER A 149 23.13 15.10 -22.61
N GLY A 150 22.45 14.94 -21.47
CA GLY A 150 21.18 14.23 -21.37
C GLY A 150 20.06 14.96 -22.11
N PHE A 151 19.96 16.27 -21.87
CA PHE A 151 19.04 17.13 -22.60
C PHE A 151 19.28 17.10 -24.11
N ALA A 152 20.54 17.15 -24.55
CA ALA A 152 20.90 17.08 -25.97
C ALA A 152 20.51 15.72 -26.58
N SER A 153 20.84 14.61 -25.91
CA SER A 153 20.54 13.25 -26.36
C SER A 153 19.04 12.96 -26.54
N ALA A 154 18.16 13.70 -25.85
CA ALA A 154 16.72 13.47 -25.85
C ALA A 154 16.11 13.51 -27.25
N ALA A 155 16.57 14.41 -28.13
CA ALA A 155 16.00 14.60 -29.46
C ALA A 155 15.97 13.29 -30.28
N GLY A 156 16.99 12.44 -30.14
CA GLY A 156 17.09 11.18 -30.85
C GLY A 156 16.00 10.17 -30.49
N GLU A 157 15.62 10.08 -29.22
CA GLU A 157 14.75 8.99 -28.75
C GLU A 157 13.31 9.08 -29.27
N SER A 158 12.78 10.30 -29.43
CA SER A 158 11.39 10.50 -29.87
C SER A 158 11.26 10.82 -31.35
N ILE A 159 12.25 11.52 -31.94
CA ILE A 159 12.17 11.95 -33.33
C ILE A 159 12.36 10.78 -34.28
N VAL A 160 13.28 9.85 -33.99
CA VAL A 160 13.63 8.75 -34.90
C VAL A 160 12.49 7.75 -35.14
N PRO A 161 11.75 7.28 -34.11
CA PRO A 161 10.52 6.51 -34.35
C PRO A 161 9.50 7.25 -35.23
N GLY A 162 9.39 8.58 -35.06
CA GLY A 162 8.57 9.43 -35.92
C GLY A 162 9.07 9.49 -37.36
N ILE A 163 10.37 9.33 -37.61
CA ILE A 163 10.94 9.23 -38.97
C ILE A 163 10.57 7.90 -39.61
N VAL A 164 10.52 6.80 -38.85
CA VAL A 164 10.08 5.50 -39.37
C VAL A 164 8.64 5.58 -39.88
N SER A 165 7.75 6.22 -39.11
CA SER A 165 6.35 6.44 -39.48
C SER A 165 6.19 7.27 -40.77
N ASP A 166 7.07 8.25 -40.99
CA ASP A 166 7.04 9.10 -42.19
C ASP A 166 7.54 8.37 -43.45
N LEU A 167 8.56 7.52 -43.30
CA LEU A 167 9.29 6.92 -44.43
C LEU A 167 8.74 5.57 -44.90
N PHE A 168 8.10 4.79 -44.02
CA PHE A 168 7.72 3.40 -44.29
C PHE A 168 6.21 3.14 -44.11
N PHE A 169 5.70 2.11 -44.77
CA PHE A 169 4.29 1.69 -44.66
C PHE A 169 4.03 0.87 -43.38
N ILE A 170 2.79 0.81 -42.89
CA ILE A 170 2.44 0.11 -41.62
C ILE A 170 2.95 -1.34 -41.58
N HIS A 171 2.82 -2.08 -42.68
CA HIS A 171 3.28 -3.48 -42.74
C HIS A 171 4.82 -3.63 -42.68
N GLU A 172 5.58 -2.55 -42.85
CA GLU A 172 7.04 -2.50 -42.71
C GLU A 172 7.50 -1.90 -41.37
N HIS A 173 6.59 -1.31 -40.57
CA HIS A 173 6.94 -0.59 -39.33
C HIS A 173 7.65 -1.49 -38.33
N GLY A 174 7.17 -2.73 -38.10
CA GLY A 174 7.78 -3.65 -37.13
C GLY A 174 9.25 -3.95 -37.43
N ALA A 175 9.56 -4.33 -38.67
CA ALA A 175 10.93 -4.61 -39.11
C ALA A 175 11.85 -3.38 -39.03
N MET A 176 11.38 -2.20 -39.43
CA MET A 176 12.19 -0.97 -39.42
C MET A 176 12.40 -0.42 -38.01
N MET A 177 11.37 -0.51 -37.16
CA MET A 177 11.48 -0.20 -35.74
C MET A 177 12.50 -1.11 -35.05
N SER A 178 12.59 -2.40 -35.41
CA SER A 178 13.63 -3.29 -34.87
C SER A 178 15.05 -2.91 -35.24
N ILE A 179 15.30 -2.35 -36.44
CA ILE A 179 16.64 -1.85 -36.84
C ILE A 179 17.04 -0.63 -36.01
N TYR A 180 16.08 0.24 -35.69
CA TYR A 180 16.30 1.33 -34.75
C TYR A 180 16.57 0.80 -33.34
N THR A 181 15.72 -0.12 -32.85
CA THR A 181 15.79 -0.67 -31.50
C THR A 181 17.09 -1.42 -31.22
N ILE A 182 17.64 -2.15 -32.21
CA ILE A 182 18.92 -2.86 -32.02
C ILE A 182 20.09 -1.89 -31.82
N LEU A 183 20.12 -0.78 -32.56
CA LEU A 183 21.22 0.20 -32.46
C LEU A 183 21.17 0.96 -31.14
N ILE A 184 19.99 1.39 -30.70
CA ILE A 184 19.85 2.06 -29.40
C ILE A 184 20.18 1.12 -28.24
N SER A 185 19.67 -0.11 -28.26
CA SER A 185 19.88 -1.05 -27.15
C SER A 185 21.31 -1.59 -27.11
N CYS A 186 21.91 -1.96 -28.24
CA CYS A 186 23.31 -2.41 -28.25
C CYS A 186 24.27 -1.33 -27.74
N SER A 187 24.00 -0.05 -28.00
CA SER A 187 24.87 1.04 -27.54
C SER A 187 24.99 1.13 -26.01
N SER A 188 23.92 0.81 -25.26
CA SER A 188 23.92 0.83 -23.79
C SER A 188 24.75 -0.31 -23.18
N ALA A 189 25.04 -1.35 -23.96
CA ALA A 189 25.96 -2.43 -23.58
C ALA A 189 27.39 -2.20 -24.11
N VAL A 190 27.53 -1.75 -25.37
CA VAL A 190 28.84 -1.47 -25.98
C VAL A 190 29.56 -0.32 -25.29
N GLY A 191 28.83 0.71 -24.83
CA GLY A 191 29.39 1.85 -24.07
C GLY A 191 30.17 1.40 -22.84
N PRO A 192 29.51 0.79 -21.84
CA PRO A 192 30.19 0.29 -20.63
C PRO A 192 31.24 -0.78 -20.92
N LEU A 193 31.05 -1.61 -21.96
CA LEU A 193 32.04 -2.60 -22.40
C LEU A 193 33.34 -1.91 -22.84
N ILE A 194 33.28 -0.91 -23.74
CA ILE A 194 34.49 -0.21 -24.19
C ILE A 194 35.07 0.67 -23.07
N ALA A 195 34.20 1.34 -22.31
CA ALA A 195 34.60 2.18 -21.18
C ALA A 195 35.41 1.39 -20.15
N SER A 196 35.07 0.12 -19.87
CA SER A 196 35.76 -0.66 -18.86
C SER A 196 37.21 -0.98 -19.22
N TYR A 197 37.47 -1.30 -20.50
CA TYR A 197 38.82 -1.51 -21.01
C TYR A 197 39.62 -0.22 -21.02
N MET A 198 39.00 0.90 -21.41
CA MET A 198 39.65 2.20 -21.37
C MET A 198 39.99 2.63 -19.94
N VAL A 199 39.08 2.42 -18.99
CA VAL A 199 39.30 2.72 -17.57
C VAL A 199 40.40 1.85 -16.97
N GLN A 200 40.54 0.59 -17.41
CA GLN A 200 41.58 -0.31 -16.89
C GLN A 200 42.97 -0.07 -17.48
N TYR A 201 43.07 0.26 -18.78
CA TYR A 201 44.36 0.27 -19.49
C TYR A 201 44.83 1.67 -19.92
N SER A 202 43.97 2.68 -19.92
CA SER A 202 44.36 4.03 -20.36
C SER A 202 44.91 4.89 -19.22
N VAL A 203 45.91 5.71 -19.56
CA VAL A 203 46.53 6.68 -18.63
C VAL A 203 45.56 7.82 -18.30
N GLY A 204 44.69 8.22 -19.24
CA GLY A 204 43.68 9.27 -19.09
C GLY A 204 42.32 8.78 -18.58
N THR A 205 42.28 7.72 -17.76
CA THR A 205 41.10 7.24 -16.98
C THR A 205 39.74 7.36 -17.71
N TRP A 206 38.65 7.71 -17.02
CA TRP A 206 37.31 7.83 -17.60
C TRP A 206 37.15 9.01 -18.58
N ARG A 207 38.13 9.93 -18.64
CA ARG A 207 38.11 11.11 -19.52
C ARG A 207 38.36 10.73 -20.98
N ASP A 208 39.23 9.75 -21.23
CA ASP A 208 39.50 9.28 -22.59
C ASP A 208 38.26 8.68 -23.24
N PHE A 209 37.41 8.01 -22.45
CA PHE A 209 36.12 7.53 -22.93
C PHE A 209 35.16 8.68 -23.32
N MET A 210 35.18 9.79 -22.57
CA MET A 210 34.39 10.98 -22.91
C MET A 210 34.90 11.64 -24.19
N TRP A 211 36.23 11.66 -24.42
CA TRP A 211 36.81 12.12 -25.68
C TRP A 211 36.45 11.22 -26.87
N LEU A 212 36.46 9.89 -26.68
CA LEU A 212 35.98 8.95 -27.69
C LEU A 212 34.51 9.20 -28.04
N SER A 213 33.67 9.42 -27.02
CA SER A 213 32.25 9.75 -27.20
C SER A 213 32.06 11.07 -27.95
N ALA A 214 32.88 12.08 -27.65
CA ALA A 214 32.88 13.34 -28.38
C ALA A 214 33.28 13.16 -29.85
N ALA A 215 34.34 12.39 -30.14
CA ALA A 215 34.75 12.09 -31.51
C ALA A 215 33.63 11.37 -32.30
N LEU A 216 32.94 10.42 -31.65
CA LEU A 216 31.80 9.72 -32.23
C LEU A 216 30.63 10.67 -32.52
N ALA A 217 30.33 11.61 -31.63
CA ALA A 217 29.32 12.65 -31.84
C ALA A 217 29.67 13.61 -32.98
N GLY A 218 30.94 14.00 -33.10
CA GLY A 218 31.43 14.81 -34.23
C GLY A 218 31.31 14.09 -35.57
N PHE A 219 31.66 12.80 -35.62
CA PHE A 219 31.46 11.98 -36.82
C PHE A 219 29.99 11.88 -37.20
N ASN A 220 29.11 11.66 -36.23
CA ASN A 220 27.69 11.52 -36.45
C ASN A 220 27.01 12.84 -36.86
N LEU A 221 27.49 13.97 -36.36
CA LEU A 221 27.09 15.30 -36.84
C LEU A 221 27.34 15.45 -38.35
N ILE A 222 28.50 15.01 -38.83
CA ILE A 222 28.82 15.01 -40.27
C ILE A 222 27.85 14.09 -41.03
N LEU A 223 27.56 12.89 -40.50
CA LEU A 223 26.61 11.98 -41.13
C LEU A 223 25.20 12.57 -41.23
N LEU A 224 24.71 13.27 -40.20
CA LEU A 224 23.37 13.89 -40.23
C LEU A 224 23.27 15.03 -41.24
N ILE A 225 24.34 15.82 -41.37
CA ILE A 225 24.41 16.90 -42.37
C ILE A 225 24.37 16.30 -43.79
N LEU A 226 25.11 15.21 -44.02
CA LEU A 226 25.29 14.60 -45.33
C LEU A 226 24.20 13.59 -45.73
N PHE A 227 23.58 12.84 -44.81
CA PHE A 227 22.79 11.66 -45.21
C PHE A 227 21.32 11.70 -44.77
N TYR A 228 20.91 12.69 -43.97
CA TYR A 228 19.52 12.81 -43.52
C TYR A 228 18.78 14.00 -44.19
N PRO A 229 17.92 13.74 -45.18
CA PRO A 229 16.98 14.73 -45.72
C PRO A 229 15.75 14.95 -44.80
N GLU A 230 15.11 16.12 -44.89
CA GLU A 230 13.91 16.44 -44.08
C GLU A 230 12.72 15.53 -44.44
N SER A 231 12.07 14.95 -43.42
CA SER A 231 10.99 13.96 -43.58
C SER A 231 9.59 14.49 -43.27
N ASN A 232 9.44 15.66 -42.64
CA ASN A 232 8.11 16.21 -42.32
C ASN A 232 7.26 16.51 -43.58
N PHE A 233 6.17 15.77 -43.74
CA PHE A 233 5.20 15.91 -44.82
C PHE A 233 3.75 15.80 -44.32
N ARG A 234 2.89 16.77 -44.68
CA ARG A 234 1.47 16.81 -44.28
C ARG A 234 0.60 16.22 -45.39
N ARG A 235 -0.08 15.11 -45.11
CA ARG A 235 -0.93 14.42 -46.08
C ARG A 235 -2.37 15.00 -46.06
N PRO A 236 -3.04 15.12 -47.22
CA PRO A 236 -4.46 15.50 -47.26
C PRO A 236 -5.33 14.44 -46.56
N GLN A 237 -6.28 14.86 -45.72
CA GLN A 237 -7.25 13.96 -45.08
C GLN A 237 -8.23 13.43 -46.14
N LEU A 238 -8.53 12.12 -46.10
CA LEU A 238 -9.57 11.51 -46.94
C LEU A 238 -10.96 11.98 -46.47
N PRO A 239 -11.92 12.27 -47.36
CA PRO A 239 -13.28 12.64 -46.97
C PRO A 239 -13.92 11.49 -46.18
N THR A 240 -14.34 11.75 -44.96
CA THR A 240 -15.16 10.82 -44.17
C THR A 240 -16.61 10.99 -44.62
N GLU A 241 -17.20 9.98 -45.25
CA GLU A 241 -18.60 10.02 -45.69
C GLU A 241 -19.59 9.88 -44.51
N CYS A 242 -20.72 10.57 -44.66
CA CYS A 242 -21.96 10.60 -43.86
C CYS A 242 -22.01 11.52 -42.63
N GLU A 243 -21.98 12.84 -42.86
CA GLU A 243 -22.83 13.77 -42.09
C GLU A 243 -24.24 13.83 -42.72
N PRO A 244 -25.33 13.76 -41.92
CA PRO A 244 -26.68 13.88 -42.44
C PRO A 244 -26.97 15.33 -42.86
N GLN A 245 -27.34 15.53 -44.13
CA GLN A 245 -27.71 16.85 -44.64
C GLN A 245 -29.01 17.36 -44.00
N PRO A 246 -29.15 18.68 -43.77
CA PRO A 246 -30.37 19.27 -43.23
C PRO A 246 -31.53 19.19 -44.23
N ASN A 247 -32.71 18.82 -43.73
CA ASN A 247 -33.98 18.76 -44.44
C ASN A 247 -34.25 19.95 -45.38
N GLU A 248 -34.39 19.69 -46.68
CA GLU A 248 -35.17 20.53 -47.58
C GLU A 248 -36.63 20.03 -47.68
N PRO A 249 -37.63 20.92 -47.87
CA PRO A 249 -39.02 20.55 -47.80
C PRO A 249 -39.50 19.83 -49.07
N ARG A 250 -40.28 18.78 -48.83
CA ARG A 250 -41.05 17.98 -49.81
C ARG A 250 -41.64 18.80 -50.96
N ARG A 251 -41.42 18.32 -52.19
CA ARG A 251 -42.34 18.47 -53.32
C ARG A 251 -42.84 17.10 -53.78
N ALA A 252 -44.16 16.99 -53.83
CA ALA A 252 -44.91 15.82 -54.24
C ALA A 252 -45.03 15.70 -55.77
N ALA A 253 -45.02 14.46 -56.28
CA ALA A 253 -45.74 13.98 -57.47
C ALA A 253 -45.65 12.43 -57.45
N ASN A 254 -46.74 11.75 -57.09
CA ASN A 254 -47.64 10.98 -57.98
C ASN A 254 -46.93 9.83 -58.70
N ALA A 255 -47.09 8.57 -58.27
CA ALA A 255 -48.25 7.67 -58.38
C ALA A 255 -48.30 6.95 -59.74
N ASP A 256 -48.38 5.61 -59.64
CA ASP A 256 -48.76 4.56 -60.61
C ASP A 256 -47.75 3.40 -60.49
N GLY A 257 -48.09 2.14 -60.25
CA GLY A 257 -49.36 1.46 -60.09
C GLY A 257 -49.08 -0.05 -60.11
N ASN A 258 -50.01 -0.81 -59.54
CA ASN A 258 -50.36 -2.19 -59.83
C ASN A 258 -49.90 -3.34 -58.90
N GLU A 259 -50.94 -4.06 -58.49
CA GLU A 259 -51.05 -5.15 -57.53
C GLU A 259 -50.69 -6.51 -58.16
N ASN A 260 -50.13 -7.44 -57.36
CA ASN A 260 -50.78 -8.73 -57.07
C ASN A 260 -49.92 -9.72 -56.23
N ASN A 261 -50.64 -10.40 -55.32
CA ASN A 261 -50.41 -11.73 -54.71
C ASN A 261 -49.46 -11.95 -53.51
N LYS A 262 -50.09 -11.88 -52.32
CA LYS A 262 -50.18 -12.86 -51.21
C LYS A 262 -49.13 -14.00 -51.11
N GLY A 263 -48.40 -13.99 -49.98
CA GLY A 263 -47.77 -15.14 -49.32
C GLY A 263 -46.77 -14.73 -48.22
N THR A 264 -47.11 -14.90 -46.95
CA THR A 264 -46.27 -14.67 -45.74
C THR A 264 -45.39 -15.90 -45.38
N PRO A 265 -44.46 -15.86 -44.39
CA PRO A 265 -43.28 -15.00 -44.23
C PRO A 265 -42.01 -15.82 -43.82
N SER A 266 -40.85 -15.67 -44.49
CA SER A 266 -39.56 -16.09 -43.89
C SER A 266 -38.35 -15.67 -44.72
N GLU A 267 -37.30 -15.29 -43.99
CA GLU A 267 -35.89 -15.14 -44.40
C GLU A 267 -35.53 -13.91 -45.26
N TYR A 268 -34.91 -12.93 -44.57
CA TYR A 268 -34.10 -11.90 -45.19
C TYR A 268 -32.94 -12.55 -45.95
N GLY A 269 -33.05 -12.53 -47.27
CA GLY A 269 -32.01 -12.89 -48.22
C GLY A 269 -30.85 -11.92 -48.17
N ILE A 270 -29.65 -12.48 -48.18
CA ILE A 270 -28.38 -11.79 -48.39
C ILE A 270 -28.32 -11.38 -49.86
N GLU A 271 -28.34 -10.08 -50.13
CA GLU A 271 -28.12 -9.56 -51.48
C GLU A 271 -26.63 -9.68 -51.84
N HIS A 272 -26.36 -10.47 -52.87
CA HIS A 272 -25.07 -10.57 -53.54
C HIS A 272 -24.71 -9.24 -54.21
N LEU A 273 -23.74 -8.50 -53.67
CA LEU A 273 -22.98 -7.52 -54.42
C LEU A 273 -21.82 -8.23 -55.15
N SER A 274 -21.85 -8.12 -56.47
CA SER A 274 -20.95 -8.71 -57.44
C SER A 274 -19.47 -8.43 -57.16
N VAL A 275 -18.68 -9.51 -57.10
CA VAL A 275 -17.21 -9.49 -57.13
C VAL A 275 -16.75 -9.05 -58.52
N GLY A 276 -16.20 -7.83 -58.62
CA GLY A 276 -15.44 -7.40 -59.79
C GLY A 276 -14.10 -8.16 -59.89
N GLU A 277 -13.71 -8.53 -61.11
CA GLU A 277 -12.53 -9.33 -61.44
C GLU A 277 -11.19 -8.74 -60.95
N PRO A 278 -10.17 -9.60 -60.71
CA PRO A 278 -8.89 -9.22 -60.13
C PRO A 278 -7.91 -8.74 -61.22
N ASN A 279 -7.93 -7.45 -61.56
CA ASN A 279 -6.86 -6.85 -62.37
C ASN A 279 -6.59 -5.41 -61.92
N ASP A 280 -5.54 -5.25 -61.10
CA ASP A 280 -4.49 -4.24 -61.29
C ASP A 280 -3.53 -4.24 -60.10
N ILE A 281 -2.36 -4.85 -60.30
CA ILE A 281 -1.19 -4.68 -59.42
C ILE A 281 -0.66 -3.27 -59.70
N GLN A 282 -1.09 -2.26 -58.94
CA GLN A 282 -0.50 -0.93 -59.01
C GLN A 282 0.90 -0.94 -58.37
N HIS A 283 1.93 -0.94 -59.22
CA HIS A 283 3.30 -0.64 -58.82
C HIS A 283 3.38 0.81 -58.29
N VAL A 284 3.95 1.00 -57.10
CA VAL A 284 4.24 2.34 -56.57
C VAL A 284 5.28 3.01 -57.49
N ASN A 285 4.84 3.97 -58.31
CA ASN A 285 5.73 4.72 -59.20
C ASN A 285 6.68 5.61 -58.38
N HIS A 286 7.96 5.24 -58.31
CA HIS A 286 9.02 6.05 -57.72
C HIS A 286 9.25 7.32 -58.56
N ILE A 287 9.12 8.50 -57.96
CA ILE A 287 9.36 9.79 -58.62
C ILE A 287 10.85 10.16 -58.53
N LYS A 288 11.45 10.60 -59.64
CA LYS A 288 12.79 11.22 -59.66
C LYS A 288 12.69 12.68 -59.19
N VAL A 289 12.84 12.93 -57.89
CA VAL A 289 12.88 14.30 -57.34
C VAL A 289 14.29 14.90 -57.52
N PRO A 290 14.45 16.19 -57.87
CA PRO A 290 15.76 16.84 -57.94
C PRO A 290 16.42 16.89 -56.56
N TRP A 291 17.52 16.14 -56.39
CA TRP A 291 18.22 15.94 -55.11
C TRP A 291 18.57 17.24 -54.36
N HIS A 292 18.87 18.33 -55.07
CA HIS A 292 19.21 19.62 -54.47
C HIS A 292 18.06 20.23 -53.65
N SER A 293 16.81 20.06 -54.06
CA SER A 293 15.63 20.64 -53.38
C SER A 293 15.35 20.00 -52.03
N ILE A 294 15.66 18.71 -51.89
CA ILE A 294 15.51 17.94 -50.65
C ILE A 294 16.72 18.15 -49.73
N TRP A 295 17.94 18.27 -50.30
CA TRP A 295 19.19 18.36 -49.55
C TRP A 295 19.52 19.73 -48.97
N PHE A 296 19.10 20.84 -49.58
CA PHE A 296 19.43 22.19 -49.10
C PHE A 296 18.36 22.81 -48.18
N SER A 297 17.22 22.14 -47.97
CA SER A 297 16.23 22.57 -46.98
C SER A 297 16.73 22.27 -45.57
N PHE A 298 17.41 23.23 -44.95
CA PHE A 298 17.93 23.11 -43.58
C PHE A 298 16.85 23.31 -42.51
N VAL A 299 15.91 24.25 -42.73
CA VAL A 299 14.83 24.60 -41.80
C VAL A 299 13.53 24.69 -42.58
N LYS A 300 12.47 24.04 -42.10
CA LYS A 300 11.12 24.12 -42.66
C LYS A 300 10.20 24.63 -41.56
N VAL A 301 9.80 25.90 -41.65
CA VAL A 301 8.95 26.55 -40.65
C VAL A 301 7.49 26.33 -40.99
N ASP A 302 6.73 25.74 -40.06
CA ASP A 302 5.27 25.65 -40.14
C ASP A 302 4.63 26.72 -39.25
N ASP A 303 4.15 27.81 -39.87
CA ASP A 303 3.50 28.93 -39.17
C ASP A 303 2.11 28.57 -38.61
N SER A 304 1.52 27.45 -39.04
CA SER A 304 0.22 27.00 -38.54
C SER A 304 0.28 26.35 -37.15
N VAL A 305 1.50 26.07 -36.65
CA VAL A 305 1.72 25.36 -35.39
C VAL A 305 2.06 26.33 -34.26
N ASN A 306 1.17 26.42 -33.28
CA ASN A 306 1.44 27.09 -32.01
C ASN A 306 2.30 26.18 -31.11
N ILE A 307 3.54 26.61 -30.79
CA ILE A 307 4.50 25.84 -29.99
C ILE A 307 3.93 25.49 -28.60
N PHE A 308 3.25 26.44 -27.96
CA PHE A 308 2.69 26.22 -26.62
C PHE A 308 1.58 25.16 -26.65
N LYS A 309 0.73 25.21 -27.68
CA LYS A 309 -0.29 24.18 -27.90
C LYS A 309 0.35 22.83 -28.26
N ALA A 310 1.41 22.82 -29.07
CA ALA A 310 2.14 21.60 -29.43
C ALA A 310 2.87 20.96 -28.23
N PHE A 311 3.30 21.77 -27.26
CA PHE A 311 3.88 21.32 -25.99
C PHE A 311 2.84 20.68 -25.06
N LEU A 312 1.64 21.26 -24.95
CA LEU A 312 0.60 20.74 -24.05
C LEU A 312 -0.19 19.55 -24.64
N ARG A 313 -0.28 19.45 -25.97
CA ARG A 313 -1.11 18.43 -26.65
C ARG A 313 -0.78 16.98 -26.28
N PRO A 314 0.48 16.55 -26.11
CA PRO A 314 0.80 15.17 -25.70
C PRO A 314 0.19 14.76 -24.35
N PHE A 315 -0.04 15.67 -23.41
CA PHE A 315 -0.59 15.34 -22.09
C PHE A 315 -2.04 14.84 -22.14
N ILE A 316 -2.79 15.18 -23.20
CA ILE A 316 -4.15 14.68 -23.42
C ILE A 316 -4.12 13.15 -23.58
N PHE A 317 -3.04 12.59 -24.14
CA PHE A 317 -2.90 11.16 -24.36
C PHE A 317 -2.65 10.35 -23.07
N LEU A 318 -2.44 11.00 -21.91
CA LEU A 318 -2.45 10.31 -20.61
C LEU A 318 -3.83 9.77 -20.23
N ALA A 319 -4.90 10.32 -20.81
CA ALA A 319 -6.25 9.79 -20.62
C ALA A 319 -6.51 8.51 -21.43
N TYR A 320 -5.61 8.15 -22.36
CA TYR A 320 -5.80 7.03 -23.28
C TYR A 320 -5.11 5.76 -22.73
N PRO A 321 -5.88 4.70 -22.40
CA PRO A 321 -5.34 3.51 -21.74
C PRO A 321 -4.17 2.82 -22.47
N PRO A 322 -4.15 2.69 -23.82
CA PRO A 322 -3.02 2.06 -24.52
C PRO A 322 -1.70 2.79 -24.32
N VAL A 323 -1.73 4.12 -24.21
CA VAL A 323 -0.53 4.95 -24.04
C VAL A 323 0.02 4.80 -22.62
N VAL A 324 -0.86 4.81 -21.62
CA VAL A 324 -0.51 4.54 -20.22
C VAL A 324 0.06 3.12 -20.07
N TRP A 325 -0.56 2.13 -20.71
CA TRP A 325 -0.06 0.75 -20.71
C TRP A 325 1.35 0.65 -21.31
N ALA A 326 1.60 1.27 -22.47
CA ALA A 326 2.93 1.29 -23.09
C ALA A 326 3.98 2.01 -22.24
N ILE A 327 3.59 3.08 -21.53
CA ILE A 327 4.45 3.77 -20.54
C ILE A 327 4.89 2.79 -19.45
N PHE A 328 3.97 2.03 -18.87
CA PHE A 328 4.30 1.06 -17.82
C PHE A 328 5.19 -0.06 -18.33
N VAL A 329 4.82 -0.72 -19.43
CA VAL A 329 5.60 -1.83 -20.02
C VAL A 329 7.04 -1.39 -20.31
N TYR A 330 7.21 -0.20 -20.90
CA TYR A 330 8.54 0.31 -21.21
C TYR A 330 9.29 0.73 -19.93
N GLY A 331 8.67 1.52 -19.06
CA GLY A 331 9.31 2.01 -17.83
C GLY A 331 9.85 0.87 -16.95
N ILE A 332 9.08 -0.20 -16.77
CA ILE A 332 9.46 -1.36 -15.95
C ILE A 332 10.59 -2.14 -16.60
N SER A 333 10.46 -2.44 -17.89
CA SER A 333 11.46 -3.23 -18.61
C SER A 333 12.79 -2.47 -18.65
N LEU A 334 12.76 -1.15 -18.90
CA LEU A 334 13.95 -0.29 -18.87
C LEU A 334 14.55 -0.18 -17.46
N GLY A 335 13.71 0.03 -16.44
CA GLY A 335 14.14 0.19 -15.05
C GLY A 335 14.93 -1.02 -14.53
N SER A 336 14.43 -2.23 -14.80
CA SER A 336 15.10 -3.47 -14.40
C SER A 336 16.52 -3.61 -14.98
N GLN A 337 16.70 -3.31 -16.27
CA GLN A 337 18.01 -3.35 -16.94
C GLN A 337 18.98 -2.30 -16.39
N VAL A 338 18.48 -1.08 -16.24
CA VAL A 338 19.25 0.08 -15.80
C VAL A 338 19.83 -0.18 -14.42
N ILE A 339 19.03 -0.63 -13.45
CA ILE A 339 19.51 -0.94 -12.09
C ILE A 339 20.69 -1.92 -12.13
N LEU A 340 20.60 -2.98 -12.94
CA LEU A 340 21.65 -3.99 -13.05
C LEU A 340 22.94 -3.41 -13.61
N ILE A 341 22.87 -2.66 -14.72
CA ILE A 341 24.04 -2.02 -15.33
C ILE A 341 24.79 -1.13 -14.31
N PHE A 342 24.05 -0.42 -13.45
CA PHE A 342 24.64 0.55 -12.53
C PHE A 342 25.12 -0.05 -11.21
N ALA A 343 24.52 -1.16 -10.76
CA ALA A 343 24.90 -1.80 -9.51
C ALA A 343 25.98 -2.88 -9.69
N PHE A 344 26.26 -3.32 -10.92
CA PHE A 344 27.32 -4.29 -11.22
C PHE A 344 28.73 -3.87 -10.82
N PRO A 345 29.20 -2.62 -11.03
CA PRO A 345 30.52 -2.21 -10.56
C PRO A 345 30.69 -2.38 -9.05
N SER A 346 29.72 -1.93 -8.25
CA SER A 346 29.75 -2.08 -6.79
C SER A 346 29.63 -3.54 -6.33
N LEU A 347 28.92 -4.39 -7.09
CA LEU A 347 28.70 -5.79 -6.75
C LEU A 347 29.88 -6.69 -7.11
N LEU A 348 30.37 -6.57 -8.36
CA LEU A 348 31.32 -7.51 -8.95
C LEU A 348 32.77 -7.17 -8.60
N LEU A 349 33.08 -5.89 -8.31
CA LEU A 349 34.43 -5.50 -7.85
C LEU A 349 34.68 -5.92 -6.39
N ALA A 350 33.61 -6.12 -5.60
CA ALA A 350 33.71 -6.51 -4.20
C ALA A 350 33.83 -8.05 -4.01
N PRO A 351 34.31 -8.53 -2.85
CA PRO A 351 34.23 -9.95 -2.49
C PRO A 351 32.77 -10.46 -2.53
N PRO A 352 32.50 -11.70 -3.00
CA PRO A 352 33.45 -12.76 -3.34
C PRO A 352 33.93 -12.77 -4.81
N TYR A 353 33.42 -11.90 -5.68
CA TYR A 353 33.66 -11.97 -7.12
C TYR A 353 35.00 -11.37 -7.56
N LEU A 354 35.40 -10.24 -6.96
CA LEU A 354 36.71 -9.61 -7.17
C LEU A 354 37.08 -9.42 -8.66
N PHE A 355 36.11 -9.04 -9.49
CA PHE A 355 36.34 -8.81 -10.92
C PHE A 355 37.25 -7.59 -11.13
N SER A 356 38.03 -7.60 -12.21
CA SER A 356 38.63 -6.37 -12.73
C SER A 356 37.56 -5.48 -13.38
N PRO A 357 37.82 -4.18 -13.58
CA PRO A 357 36.92 -3.33 -14.37
C PRO A 357 36.56 -3.95 -15.74
N SER A 358 37.53 -4.53 -16.46
CA SER A 358 37.27 -5.26 -17.70
C SER A 358 36.33 -6.45 -17.52
N GLY A 359 36.44 -7.19 -16.41
CA GLY A 359 35.51 -8.27 -16.04
C GLY A 359 34.07 -7.78 -15.88
N VAL A 360 33.87 -6.61 -15.25
CA VAL A 360 32.54 -5.97 -15.16
C VAL A 360 32.02 -5.58 -16.55
N GLY A 361 32.89 -5.07 -17.44
CA GLY A 361 32.49 -4.77 -18.80
C GLY A 361 32.13 -6.00 -19.63
N LEU A 362 32.82 -7.13 -19.44
CA LEU A 362 32.53 -8.39 -20.13
C LEU A 362 31.12 -8.92 -19.84
N MET A 363 30.54 -8.59 -18.68
CA MET A 363 29.15 -8.91 -18.37
C MET A 363 28.15 -8.29 -19.37
N GLN A 364 28.51 -7.20 -20.04
CA GLN A 364 27.68 -6.56 -21.06
C GLN A 364 27.53 -7.40 -22.33
N ILE A 365 28.38 -8.41 -22.55
CA ILE A 365 28.21 -9.37 -23.65
C ILE A 365 26.90 -10.15 -23.48
N ALA A 366 26.53 -10.48 -22.25
CA ALA A 366 25.25 -11.14 -21.98
C ALA A 366 24.05 -10.25 -22.39
N ALA A 367 24.14 -8.94 -22.14
CA ALA A 367 23.14 -7.99 -22.60
C ALA A 367 23.07 -7.88 -24.13
N LEU A 368 24.21 -7.87 -24.83
CA LEU A 368 24.26 -7.85 -26.30
C LEU A 368 23.59 -9.07 -26.93
N ILE A 369 23.82 -10.26 -26.35
CA ILE A 369 23.15 -11.49 -26.79
C ILE A 369 21.63 -11.34 -26.60
N GLY A 370 21.20 -10.89 -25.42
CA GLY A 370 19.78 -10.65 -25.12
C GLY A 370 19.12 -9.66 -26.09
N PHE A 371 19.74 -8.51 -26.33
CA PHE A 371 19.22 -7.48 -27.25
C PHE A 371 19.11 -7.97 -28.69
N THR A 372 20.12 -8.70 -29.18
CA THR A 372 20.13 -9.19 -30.56
C THR A 372 19.01 -10.21 -30.79
N ILE A 373 18.84 -11.15 -29.86
CA ILE A 373 17.76 -12.15 -29.93
C ILE A 373 16.40 -11.44 -29.81
N ALA A 374 16.25 -10.49 -28.90
CA ALA A 374 15.01 -9.73 -28.72
C ALA A 374 14.60 -8.94 -29.95
N CYS A 375 15.54 -8.29 -30.65
CA CYS A 375 15.23 -7.54 -31.87
C CYS A 375 14.76 -8.45 -33.00
N TYR A 376 15.40 -9.61 -33.17
CA TYR A 376 15.02 -10.58 -34.21
C TYR A 376 13.65 -11.19 -33.94
N VAL A 377 13.39 -11.67 -32.72
CA VAL A 377 12.12 -12.31 -32.37
C VAL A 377 11.00 -11.27 -32.22
N GLY A 378 11.27 -10.12 -31.58
CA GLY A 378 10.28 -9.07 -31.29
C GLY A 378 9.91 -8.21 -32.50
N GLY A 379 10.70 -8.27 -33.58
CA GLY A 379 10.39 -7.68 -34.88
C GLY A 379 9.84 -8.70 -35.85
N TYR A 380 10.75 -9.44 -36.49
CA TYR A 380 10.43 -10.30 -37.63
C TYR A 380 9.44 -11.42 -37.27
N VAL A 381 9.68 -12.14 -36.17
CA VAL A 381 8.80 -13.25 -35.77
C VAL A 381 7.42 -12.71 -35.31
N SER A 382 7.39 -11.56 -34.63
CA SER A 382 6.14 -10.87 -34.25
C SER A 382 5.29 -10.50 -35.46
N ASP A 383 5.91 -9.98 -36.52
CA ASP A 383 5.20 -9.62 -37.77
C ASP A 383 4.66 -10.87 -38.50
N VAL A 384 5.39 -11.99 -38.48
CA VAL A 384 4.92 -13.27 -39.05
C VAL A 384 3.70 -13.80 -38.29
N ILE A 385 3.72 -13.74 -36.96
CA ILE A 385 2.59 -14.16 -36.10
C ILE A 385 1.35 -13.31 -36.40
N THR A 386 1.52 -11.99 -36.43
CA THR A 386 0.43 -11.03 -36.69
C THR A 386 -0.16 -11.24 -38.08
N THR A 387 0.69 -11.42 -39.11
CA THR A 387 0.26 -11.68 -40.50
C THR A 387 -0.54 -12.98 -40.62
N LYS A 388 -0.14 -14.04 -39.89
CA LYS A 388 -0.87 -15.31 -39.88
C LYS A 388 -2.25 -15.16 -39.24
N LEU A 389 -2.38 -14.33 -38.21
CA LEU A 389 -3.66 -14.03 -37.55
C LEU A 389 -4.59 -13.23 -38.47
N ILE A 390 -4.09 -12.19 -39.13
CA ILE A 390 -4.82 -11.37 -40.11
C ILE A 390 -5.38 -12.25 -41.24
N ARG A 391 -4.57 -13.19 -41.76
CA ARG A 391 -5.01 -14.13 -42.80
C ARG A 391 -6.10 -15.11 -42.32
N ARG A 392 -6.10 -15.47 -41.04
CA ARG A 392 -7.13 -16.34 -40.44
C ARG A 392 -8.47 -15.62 -40.29
N GLU A 393 -8.44 -14.30 -40.11
CA GLU A 393 -9.63 -13.46 -39.89
C GLU A 393 -10.12 -12.75 -41.16
N GLY A 394 -9.82 -13.32 -42.34
CA GLY A 394 -10.36 -12.81 -43.61
C GLY A 394 -9.70 -11.51 -44.10
N GLY A 395 -8.54 -11.12 -43.56
CA GLY A 395 -7.80 -9.93 -44.00
C GLY A 395 -8.19 -8.63 -43.28
N VAL A 396 -9.02 -8.69 -42.24
CA VAL A 396 -9.33 -7.54 -41.39
C VAL A 396 -8.19 -7.31 -40.40
N ILE A 397 -7.69 -6.07 -40.33
CA ILE A 397 -6.55 -5.67 -39.51
C ILE A 397 -7.07 -5.00 -38.24
N TYR A 398 -6.73 -5.58 -37.08
CA TYR A 398 -6.99 -4.99 -35.77
C TYR A 398 -5.65 -4.80 -35.02
N PRO A 399 -5.38 -3.63 -34.42
CA PRO A 399 -4.15 -3.40 -33.65
C PRO A 399 -3.89 -4.47 -32.56
N GLU A 400 -4.95 -5.01 -31.95
CA GLU A 400 -4.91 -5.98 -30.85
C GLU A 400 -4.32 -7.34 -31.25
N GLN A 401 -4.35 -7.68 -32.54
CA GLN A 401 -3.79 -8.95 -33.05
C GLN A 401 -2.29 -9.08 -32.76
N ARG A 402 -1.58 -7.95 -32.60
CA ARG A 402 -0.15 -7.90 -32.28
C ARG A 402 0.16 -8.21 -30.81
N LEU A 403 -0.80 -8.02 -29.89
CA LEU A 403 -0.58 -8.19 -28.44
C LEU A 403 -0.22 -9.64 -28.07
N LEU A 404 -0.63 -10.63 -28.86
CA LEU A 404 -0.26 -12.03 -28.63
C LEU A 404 1.26 -12.23 -28.65
N SER A 405 1.97 -11.46 -29.47
CA SER A 405 3.42 -11.53 -29.57
C SER A 405 4.12 -11.05 -28.29
N ILE A 406 3.45 -10.42 -27.32
CA ILE A 406 4.13 -9.93 -26.11
C ILE A 406 4.50 -11.04 -25.12
N ILE A 407 3.84 -12.20 -25.21
CA ILE A 407 3.93 -13.31 -24.24
C ILE A 407 5.39 -13.76 -23.95
N PRO A 408 6.28 -13.94 -24.94
CA PRO A 408 7.67 -14.34 -24.65
C PRO A 408 8.43 -13.31 -23.82
N GLY A 409 8.29 -12.01 -24.10
CA GLY A 409 8.92 -10.95 -23.29
C GLY A 409 8.34 -10.89 -21.88
N ALA A 410 7.05 -11.16 -21.78
CA ALA A 410 6.30 -11.25 -20.54
C ALA A 410 6.80 -12.35 -19.59
N LEU A 411 7.33 -13.47 -20.12
CA LEU A 411 7.84 -14.58 -19.32
C LEU A 411 9.36 -14.50 -19.10
N ILE A 412 10.12 -14.19 -20.14
CA ILE A 412 11.60 -14.26 -20.09
C ILE A 412 12.20 -13.17 -19.20
N ALA A 413 11.67 -11.94 -19.25
CA ALA A 413 12.22 -10.83 -18.47
C ALA A 413 12.06 -11.06 -16.95
N PRO A 414 10.86 -11.42 -16.45
CA PRO A 414 10.68 -11.70 -15.04
C PRO A 414 11.54 -12.84 -14.52
N ILE A 415 11.63 -13.95 -15.26
CA ILE A 415 12.50 -15.08 -14.88
C ILE A 415 13.96 -14.62 -14.78
N GLY A 416 14.41 -13.78 -15.72
CA GLY A 416 15.73 -13.15 -15.67
C GLY A 416 15.97 -12.36 -14.39
N CYS A 417 15.01 -11.51 -13.99
CA CYS A 417 15.08 -10.76 -12.74
C CYS A 417 15.16 -11.68 -11.51
N ILE A 418 14.39 -12.79 -11.45
CA ILE A 418 14.42 -13.75 -10.33
C ILE A 418 15.80 -14.41 -10.24
N ILE A 419 16.34 -14.85 -11.39
CA ILE A 419 17.65 -15.50 -11.47
C ILE A 419 18.73 -14.56 -10.94
N VAL A 420 18.74 -13.30 -11.39
CA VAL A 420 19.73 -12.32 -10.90
C VAL A 420 19.53 -12.03 -9.41
N ALA A 421 18.29 -11.85 -8.96
CA ALA A 421 17.97 -11.58 -7.55
C ALA A 421 18.46 -12.68 -6.61
N CYS A 422 18.18 -13.94 -6.97
CA CYS A 422 18.63 -15.12 -6.22
C CYS A 422 20.15 -15.27 -6.28
N ALA A 423 20.75 -15.10 -7.46
CA ALA A 423 22.19 -15.22 -7.65
C ALA A 423 22.97 -14.18 -6.84
N CYS A 424 22.50 -12.93 -6.81
CA CYS A 424 23.10 -11.86 -6.01
C CYS A 424 22.89 -12.08 -4.51
N SER A 425 21.71 -12.56 -4.07
CA SER A 425 21.42 -12.76 -2.65
C SER A 425 22.18 -13.94 -2.03
N GLN A 426 22.41 -15.02 -2.79
CA GLN A 426 23.13 -16.20 -2.32
C GLN A 426 24.60 -16.22 -2.73
N GLN A 427 25.11 -15.13 -3.34
CA GLN A 427 26.47 -15.02 -3.85
C GLN A 427 26.88 -16.18 -4.79
N MET A 428 25.96 -16.58 -5.68
CA MET A 428 26.15 -17.71 -6.61
C MET A 428 27.20 -17.39 -7.70
N HIS A 429 27.67 -18.40 -8.42
CA HIS A 429 28.64 -18.23 -9.51
C HIS A 429 28.21 -17.16 -10.53
N TRP A 430 29.13 -16.28 -10.93
CA TRP A 430 28.87 -15.11 -11.81
C TRP A 430 28.17 -15.46 -13.13
N ALA A 431 28.37 -16.67 -13.65
CA ALA A 431 27.72 -17.14 -14.87
C ALA A 431 26.18 -17.14 -14.74
N VAL A 432 25.65 -17.40 -13.55
CA VAL A 432 24.20 -17.36 -13.27
C VAL A 432 23.68 -15.92 -13.37
N ILE A 433 24.45 -14.96 -12.86
CA ILE A 433 24.17 -13.52 -12.98
C ILE A 433 24.17 -13.11 -14.46
N ALA A 434 25.14 -13.61 -15.24
CA ALA A 434 25.24 -13.30 -16.67
C ALA A 434 24.03 -13.83 -17.46
N VAL A 435 23.61 -15.07 -17.22
CA VAL A 435 22.43 -15.66 -17.87
C VAL A 435 21.17 -14.87 -17.52
N GLY A 436 20.95 -14.58 -16.23
CA GLY A 436 19.80 -13.79 -15.79
C GLY A 436 19.80 -12.37 -16.39
N PHE A 437 20.97 -11.72 -16.44
CA PHE A 437 21.12 -10.40 -17.04
C PHE A 437 20.83 -10.39 -18.55
N GLY A 438 21.24 -11.42 -19.28
CA GLY A 438 20.88 -11.59 -20.69
C GLY A 438 19.37 -11.76 -20.92
N MET A 439 18.68 -12.44 -20.01
CA MET A 439 17.21 -12.59 -20.05
C MET A 439 16.47 -11.27 -19.75
N VAL A 440 16.94 -10.49 -18.77
CA VAL A 440 16.41 -9.14 -18.49
C VAL A 440 16.64 -8.22 -19.69
N SER A 441 17.82 -8.28 -20.29
CA SER A 441 18.18 -7.50 -21.48
C SER A 441 17.27 -7.86 -22.67
N PHE A 442 16.94 -9.14 -22.84
CA PHE A 442 15.97 -9.57 -23.86
C PHE A 442 14.60 -8.90 -23.65
N GLY A 443 14.06 -8.94 -22.43
CA GLY A 443 12.75 -8.35 -22.12
C GLY A 443 12.69 -6.83 -22.29
N THR A 444 13.80 -6.15 -21.97
CA THR A 444 13.97 -4.69 -22.10
C THR A 444 13.76 -4.19 -23.52
N VAL A 445 14.03 -5.04 -24.51
CA VAL A 445 13.87 -4.72 -25.93
C VAL A 445 12.57 -5.28 -26.48
N TYR A 446 12.27 -6.53 -26.14
CA TYR A 446 11.19 -7.28 -26.76
C TYR A 446 9.81 -6.69 -26.46
N ALA A 447 9.47 -6.50 -25.17
CA ALA A 447 8.15 -6.05 -24.77
C ALA A 447 7.89 -4.58 -25.17
N PRO A 448 8.85 -3.64 -25.01
CA PRO A 448 8.65 -2.27 -25.45
C PRO A 448 8.52 -2.12 -26.97
N ASN A 449 9.24 -2.93 -27.77
CA ASN A 449 9.12 -2.87 -29.23
C ASN A 449 7.68 -3.17 -29.69
N ILE A 450 7.05 -4.17 -29.07
CA ILE A 450 5.67 -4.56 -29.36
C ILE A 450 4.68 -3.50 -28.85
N ALA A 451 4.90 -2.98 -27.64
CA ALA A 451 4.03 -1.96 -27.05
C ALA A 451 4.05 -0.62 -27.81
N LEU A 452 5.23 -0.18 -28.25
CA LEU A 452 5.37 1.03 -29.07
C LEU A 452 4.66 0.86 -30.42
N THR A 453 4.88 -0.27 -31.08
CA THR A 453 4.24 -0.57 -32.38
C THR A 453 2.73 -0.62 -32.25
N TYR A 454 2.21 -1.22 -31.17
CA TYR A 454 0.78 -1.24 -30.88
C TYR A 454 0.19 0.17 -30.71
N VAL A 455 0.84 1.06 -29.98
CA VAL A 455 0.36 2.45 -29.81
C VAL A 455 0.39 3.23 -31.13
N ILE A 456 1.42 3.02 -31.95
CA ILE A 456 1.51 3.62 -33.29
C ILE A 456 0.37 3.09 -34.19
N ASP A 457 0.09 1.79 -34.14
CA ASP A 457 -0.99 1.15 -34.92
C ASP A 457 -2.38 1.64 -34.45
N CYS A 458 -2.57 1.91 -33.15
CA CYS A 458 -3.83 2.46 -32.60
C CYS A 458 -4.05 3.94 -32.96
N TYR A 459 -2.99 4.75 -32.95
CA TYR A 459 -3.07 6.21 -33.11
C TYR A 459 -2.11 6.74 -34.19
N PRO A 460 -2.25 6.31 -35.46
CA PRO A 460 -1.28 6.63 -36.51
C PRO A 460 -1.16 8.15 -36.77
N GLU A 461 -2.25 8.91 -36.69
CA GLU A 461 -2.24 10.37 -36.88
C GLU A 461 -1.57 11.15 -35.74
N HIS A 462 -1.45 10.53 -34.56
CA HIS A 462 -0.92 11.15 -33.34
C HIS A 462 0.28 10.40 -32.77
N ALA A 463 0.87 9.48 -33.54
CA ALA A 463 1.95 8.60 -33.12
C ALA A 463 3.13 9.36 -32.51
N SER A 464 3.57 10.46 -33.14
CA SER A 464 4.67 11.29 -32.64
C SER A 464 4.38 11.88 -31.25
N GLN A 465 3.14 12.26 -30.96
CA GLN A 465 2.71 12.84 -29.68
C GLN A 465 2.63 11.77 -28.58
N CYS A 466 2.10 10.59 -28.89
CA CYS A 466 2.09 9.45 -27.98
C CYS A 466 3.51 8.99 -27.62
N LEU A 467 4.43 8.97 -28.59
CA LEU A 467 5.82 8.59 -28.40
C LEU A 467 6.58 9.55 -27.48
N VAL A 468 6.29 10.86 -27.55
CA VAL A 468 6.87 11.84 -26.59
C VAL A 468 6.54 11.44 -25.17
N LEU A 469 5.25 11.15 -24.91
CA LEU A 469 4.77 10.85 -23.59
C LEU A 469 5.38 9.55 -23.06
N ILE A 470 5.46 8.52 -23.91
CA ILE A 470 6.12 7.25 -23.58
C ILE A 470 7.59 7.48 -23.21
N ASN A 471 8.33 8.27 -23.98
CA ASN A 471 9.73 8.55 -23.70
C ASN A 471 9.96 9.44 -22.47
N VAL A 472 9.09 10.41 -22.20
CA VAL A 472 9.17 11.24 -20.99
C VAL A 472 8.97 10.36 -19.75
N PHE A 473 7.87 9.59 -19.72
CA PHE A 473 7.52 8.82 -18.54
C PHE A 473 8.42 7.58 -18.34
N LYS A 474 8.86 6.90 -19.41
CA LYS A 474 9.81 5.77 -19.24
C LYS A 474 11.12 6.24 -18.59
N ASN A 475 11.61 7.43 -18.96
CA ASN A 475 12.86 7.98 -18.46
C ASN A 475 12.69 8.56 -17.05
N LEU A 476 11.53 9.10 -16.71
CA LEU A 476 11.17 9.46 -15.33
C LEU A 476 11.15 8.22 -14.43
N VAL A 477 10.55 7.12 -14.89
CA VAL A 477 10.56 5.84 -14.17
C VAL A 477 11.99 5.33 -14.00
N ALA A 478 12.80 5.33 -15.07
CA ALA A 478 14.21 4.95 -14.98
C ALA A 478 14.99 5.83 -13.99
N PHE A 479 14.77 7.16 -14.01
CA PHE A 479 15.34 8.10 -13.04
C PHE A 479 14.96 7.77 -11.60
N THR A 480 13.68 7.57 -11.32
CA THR A 480 13.20 7.27 -9.96
C THR A 480 13.85 5.99 -9.44
N PHE A 481 13.88 4.94 -10.26
CA PHE A 481 14.53 3.70 -9.88
C PHE A 481 16.03 3.86 -9.67
N LEU A 482 16.74 4.54 -10.58
CA LEU A 482 18.17 4.85 -10.44
C LEU A 482 18.49 5.64 -9.18
N TYR A 483 17.69 6.65 -8.87
CA TYR A 483 17.91 7.55 -7.73
C TYR A 483 17.84 6.81 -6.40
N VAL A 484 16.88 5.88 -6.28
CA VAL A 484 16.61 5.17 -5.02
C VAL A 484 17.34 3.83 -4.97
N ALA A 485 17.69 3.22 -6.11
CA ALA A 485 18.19 1.84 -6.21
C ALA A 485 19.40 1.54 -5.33
N VAL A 486 20.42 2.41 -5.29
CA VAL A 486 21.64 2.14 -4.51
C VAL A 486 21.31 2.05 -3.02
N ASN A 487 20.55 3.01 -2.50
CA ASN A 487 20.14 3.03 -1.09
C ASN A 487 19.13 1.93 -0.78
N TRP A 488 18.25 1.60 -1.72
CA TRP A 488 17.23 0.57 -1.57
C TRP A 488 17.81 -0.84 -1.56
N ILE A 489 18.76 -1.13 -2.46
CA ILE A 489 19.50 -2.40 -2.46
C ILE A 489 20.29 -2.52 -1.16
N ALA A 490 20.90 -1.43 -0.68
CA ALA A 490 21.64 -1.43 0.58
C ALA A 490 20.73 -1.69 1.80
N ALA A 491 19.49 -1.19 1.81
CA ALA A 491 18.56 -1.33 2.93
C ALA A 491 17.75 -2.65 2.91
N SER A 492 17.34 -3.11 1.73
CA SER A 492 16.35 -4.19 1.55
C SER A 492 16.89 -5.43 0.82
N GLY A 493 18.12 -5.36 0.28
CA GLY A 493 18.75 -6.45 -0.44
C GLY A 493 18.23 -6.67 -1.87
N TRP A 494 19.01 -7.39 -2.67
CA TRP A 494 18.74 -7.63 -4.11
C TRP A 494 17.45 -8.39 -4.37
N MET A 495 17.08 -9.30 -3.47
CA MET A 495 15.90 -10.14 -3.61
C MET A 495 14.62 -9.29 -3.58
N GLN A 496 14.53 -8.34 -2.66
CA GLN A 496 13.35 -7.49 -2.55
C GLN A 496 13.26 -6.50 -3.73
N VAL A 497 14.39 -5.87 -4.11
CA VAL A 497 14.42 -4.85 -5.16
C VAL A 497 14.09 -5.40 -6.55
N LEU A 498 14.69 -6.55 -6.95
CA LEU A 498 14.46 -7.12 -8.28
C LEU A 498 13.16 -7.92 -8.37
N THR A 499 12.66 -8.47 -7.26
CA THR A 499 11.34 -9.15 -7.22
C THR A 499 10.18 -8.14 -7.25
N LEU A 500 10.34 -6.95 -6.67
CA LEU A 500 9.36 -5.86 -6.83
C LEU A 500 9.28 -5.32 -8.27
N GLN A 501 10.41 -5.32 -9.02
CA GLN A 501 10.40 -4.99 -10.45
C GLN A 501 9.60 -6.01 -11.28
N ILE A 502 9.66 -7.30 -10.92
CA ILE A 502 8.87 -8.37 -11.55
C ILE A 502 7.36 -8.18 -11.36
N MET A 503 6.95 -7.79 -10.15
CA MET A 503 5.53 -7.60 -9.80
C MET A 503 4.90 -6.39 -10.46
N SER A 504 5.69 -5.43 -10.93
CA SER A 504 5.17 -4.25 -11.63
C SER A 504 4.67 -4.55 -13.05
N GLY A 505 5.15 -5.61 -13.71
CA GLY A 505 4.88 -5.91 -15.12
C GLY A 505 3.85 -7.02 -15.41
N HIS A 506 3.49 -7.86 -14.43
CA HIS A 506 2.56 -8.98 -14.63
C HIS A 506 1.49 -9.02 -13.54
N PHE A 507 0.29 -8.55 -13.91
CA PHE A 507 -0.91 -8.85 -13.13
C PHE A 507 -1.32 -10.31 -13.35
N ARG A 508 -1.55 -11.00 -12.22
CA ARG A 508 -2.24 -12.28 -12.02
C ARG A 508 -1.50 -13.57 -12.38
N ALA A 509 -1.61 -14.49 -11.42
CA ALA A 509 -1.25 -15.90 -11.41
C ALA A 509 0.22 -16.19 -11.03
N LEU A 510 0.39 -16.82 -9.86
CA LEU A 510 1.62 -17.39 -9.27
C LEU A 510 2.26 -16.61 -8.09
N GLN A 511 1.44 -16.10 -7.18
CA GLN A 511 1.87 -15.82 -5.81
C GLN A 511 0.75 -16.15 -4.82
N GLU A 512 0.42 -17.44 -4.78
CA GLU A 512 -0.41 -18.04 -3.71
C GLU A 512 0.37 -18.22 -2.40
N GLN A 513 1.68 -17.93 -2.33
CA GLN A 513 2.44 -18.06 -1.09
C GLN A 513 3.50 -16.95 -0.99
N GLY A 514 3.21 -15.94 -0.16
CA GLY A 514 4.16 -14.93 0.31
C GLY A 514 4.11 -13.59 -0.42
N SER A 515 3.36 -12.62 0.13
CA SER A 515 3.26 -11.18 -0.20
C SER A 515 2.30 -10.73 -1.33
N GLN A 516 0.99 -10.77 -1.04
CA GLN A 516 0.09 -9.64 -1.32
C GLN A 516 0.18 -8.69 -0.08
N GLN A 517 -0.05 -7.38 -0.08
CA GLN A 517 -1.22 -6.68 -0.62
C GLN A 517 -1.00 -5.15 -0.77
N GLN A 518 -1.24 -4.59 -1.96
CA GLN A 518 -2.11 -3.42 -2.03
C GLN A 518 -2.97 -3.56 -3.29
N GLY A 519 -4.24 -3.87 -3.06
CA GLY A 519 -5.20 -4.37 -4.06
C GLY A 519 -5.91 -5.67 -3.65
N SER A 520 -5.54 -6.28 -2.53
CA SER A 520 -6.31 -7.36 -1.92
C SER A 520 -7.19 -6.80 -0.81
N GLN A 521 -8.49 -7.06 -0.88
CA GLN A 521 -9.46 -6.76 0.18
C GLN A 521 -9.39 -7.78 1.34
N CYS A 522 -8.40 -8.67 1.37
CA CYS A 522 -8.23 -9.63 2.46
C CYS A 522 -7.52 -8.95 3.65
N PHE A 523 -7.72 -9.44 4.85
CA PHE A 523 -6.91 -8.97 5.97
C PHE A 523 -5.47 -9.50 5.87
N PRO A 524 -4.47 -8.80 6.46
CA PRO A 524 -3.09 -9.27 6.49
C PRO A 524 -2.99 -10.64 7.16
N ASN A 525 -2.04 -11.48 6.75
CA ASN A 525 -1.82 -12.79 7.38
C ASN A 525 -0.97 -12.68 8.66
N TYR A 526 -1.40 -11.83 9.59
CA TYR A 526 -0.82 -11.71 10.93
C TYR A 526 -1.73 -12.36 11.97
N PRO A 527 -1.19 -12.83 13.11
CA PRO A 527 -1.97 -13.52 14.14
C PRO A 527 -3.24 -12.77 14.57
N GLN A 528 -3.19 -11.44 14.70
CA GLN A 528 -4.34 -10.61 15.11
C GLN A 528 -5.46 -10.47 14.05
N PHE A 529 -5.28 -11.06 12.87
CA PHE A 529 -6.27 -11.09 11.78
C PHE A 529 -6.56 -12.49 11.24
N SER A 530 -5.99 -13.53 11.85
CA SER A 530 -6.12 -14.92 11.41
C SER A 530 -6.76 -15.80 12.49
N GLY A 531 -7.11 -17.04 12.13
CA GLY A 531 -7.71 -17.99 13.07
C GLY A 531 -8.97 -17.44 13.75
N PHE A 532 -9.05 -17.60 15.07
CA PHE A 532 -10.13 -17.12 15.92
C PHE A 532 -10.16 -15.59 16.04
N MET A 533 -9.06 -14.91 15.69
CA MET A 533 -8.97 -13.45 15.64
C MET A 533 -9.34 -12.86 14.27
N LYS A 534 -9.71 -13.69 13.28
CA LYS A 534 -10.18 -13.20 11.98
C LYS A 534 -11.41 -12.28 12.16
N PRO A 535 -11.42 -11.06 11.57
CA PRO A 535 -12.54 -10.14 11.69
C PRO A 535 -13.90 -10.77 11.37
N CYS A 536 -14.90 -10.54 12.23
CA CYS A 536 -16.25 -11.08 12.05
C CYS A 536 -17.10 -10.09 11.24
N ARG A 537 -17.11 -8.83 11.69
CA ARG A 537 -17.79 -7.69 11.07
C ARG A 537 -19.31 -7.83 10.96
N PHE A 538 -19.89 -8.73 11.75
CA PHE A 538 -21.32 -8.93 11.83
C PHE A 538 -21.98 -7.83 12.69
N GLU A 539 -23.17 -7.41 12.25
CA GLU A 539 -24.12 -6.61 13.02
C GLU A 539 -25.50 -7.25 12.84
N GLY A 540 -26.24 -7.44 13.92
CA GLY A 540 -27.54 -8.09 13.87
C GLY A 540 -27.95 -8.68 15.21
N GLU A 541 -28.92 -9.58 15.18
CA GLU A 541 -29.47 -10.21 16.38
C GLU A 541 -29.78 -11.69 16.17
N VAL A 542 -29.76 -12.43 17.27
CA VAL A 542 -30.17 -13.84 17.35
C VAL A 542 -31.04 -13.99 18.59
N GLN A 543 -32.29 -14.41 18.39
CA GLN A 543 -33.26 -14.59 19.47
C GLN A 543 -33.23 -16.03 19.96
N ASN A 544 -33.44 -16.25 21.26
CA ASN A 544 -33.49 -17.57 21.90
C ASN A 544 -32.29 -18.46 21.56
N LEU A 545 -31.09 -18.06 22.02
CA LEU A 545 -29.89 -18.87 21.80
C LEU A 545 -30.04 -20.27 22.41
N GLU A 546 -29.31 -21.23 21.86
CA GLU A 546 -29.25 -22.60 22.35
C GLU A 546 -28.58 -22.64 23.73
N VAL A 547 -29.20 -23.33 24.69
CA VAL A 547 -28.72 -23.42 26.07
C VAL A 547 -28.57 -24.88 26.48
N GLN A 548 -27.38 -25.24 26.98
CA GLN A 548 -27.16 -26.45 27.75
C GLN A 548 -27.16 -26.11 29.25
N GLY A 549 -27.87 -26.90 30.06
CA GLY A 549 -28.11 -26.59 31.47
C GLY A 549 -29.34 -25.71 31.67
N SER A 550 -29.34 -24.86 32.69
CA SER A 550 -30.48 -23.99 33.00
C SER A 550 -30.01 -22.61 33.47
N ILE A 551 -30.38 -21.56 32.74
CA ILE A 551 -30.14 -20.17 33.16
C ILE A 551 -31.05 -19.88 34.37
N PRO A 552 -30.51 -19.38 35.49
CA PRO A 552 -31.31 -19.01 36.65
C PRO A 552 -32.40 -17.98 36.26
N PRO A 553 -33.68 -18.20 36.63
CA PRO A 553 -34.75 -17.25 36.32
C PRO A 553 -34.59 -15.90 37.04
N GLU A 554 -33.77 -15.84 38.09
CA GLU A 554 -33.45 -14.63 38.85
C GLU A 554 -32.53 -13.66 38.07
N ILE A 555 -31.83 -14.14 37.04
CA ILE A 555 -31.00 -13.26 36.20
C ILE A 555 -31.91 -12.51 35.22
N ASP A 556 -32.10 -11.22 35.45
CA ASP A 556 -32.89 -10.32 34.60
C ASP A 556 -32.12 -9.03 34.32
N GLY A 557 -31.59 -8.91 33.10
CA GLY A 557 -30.72 -7.79 32.75
C GLY A 557 -29.99 -8.02 31.44
N THR A 558 -28.91 -7.27 31.22
CA THR A 558 -28.14 -7.34 29.98
C THR A 558 -26.65 -7.26 30.26
N PHE A 559 -25.91 -8.24 29.73
CA PHE A 559 -24.45 -8.22 29.70
C PHE A 559 -24.00 -7.52 28.41
N TYR A 560 -23.35 -6.37 28.55
CA TYR A 560 -22.72 -5.63 27.46
C TYR A 560 -21.22 -5.84 27.46
N ARG A 561 -20.63 -5.94 26.27
CA ARG A 561 -19.17 -6.05 26.12
C ARG A 561 -18.74 -5.52 24.75
N VAL A 562 -17.48 -5.15 24.59
CA VAL A 562 -16.99 -4.54 23.33
C VAL A 562 -15.72 -5.21 22.80
N MET A 563 -15.69 -5.55 21.51
CA MET A 563 -14.50 -6.13 20.84
C MET A 563 -13.93 -5.15 19.83
N PRO A 564 -12.59 -5.04 19.76
CA PRO A 564 -11.92 -4.52 18.58
C PRO A 564 -12.15 -5.46 17.38
N ASP A 565 -12.90 -5.00 16.39
CA ASP A 565 -13.20 -5.75 15.17
C ASP A 565 -13.08 -4.85 13.93
N PRO A 566 -11.87 -4.66 13.36
CA PRO A 566 -11.65 -3.79 12.22
C PRO A 566 -12.63 -4.01 11.06
N GLN A 567 -13.28 -2.92 10.68
CA GLN A 567 -14.28 -2.89 9.62
C GLN A 567 -13.65 -3.11 8.23
N PHE A 568 -12.48 -2.52 8.02
CA PHE A 568 -11.72 -2.59 6.77
C PHE A 568 -10.32 -3.14 7.03
N VAL A 569 -9.71 -3.64 5.96
CA VAL A 569 -8.31 -4.04 5.94
C VAL A 569 -7.44 -2.81 6.24
N PRO A 570 -6.61 -2.83 7.29
CA PRO A 570 -5.73 -1.71 7.59
C PRO A 570 -4.65 -1.60 6.51
N PHE A 571 -4.25 -0.37 6.17
CA PHE A 571 -3.07 -0.13 5.33
C PHE A 571 -1.76 -0.17 6.13
N ILE A 572 -1.86 -0.29 7.45
CA ILE A 572 -0.78 -0.66 8.36
C ILE A 572 -0.86 -2.18 8.54
N GLU A 573 0.09 -2.93 7.99
CA GLU A 573 -0.02 -4.40 7.93
C GLU A 573 -0.01 -5.06 9.31
N ASN A 574 0.84 -4.59 10.23
CA ASN A 574 0.96 -5.09 11.60
C ASN A 574 0.23 -4.19 12.61
N ASP A 575 -1.02 -3.82 12.31
CA ASP A 575 -1.84 -3.00 13.19
C ASP A 575 -2.23 -3.79 14.46
N PRO A 576 -2.02 -3.26 15.69
CA PRO A 576 -2.32 -3.99 16.91
C PRO A 576 -3.83 -4.21 17.09
N TRP A 577 -4.18 -5.27 17.80
CA TRP A 577 -5.57 -5.60 18.16
C TRP A 577 -6.33 -4.40 18.76
N PHE A 578 -5.66 -3.59 19.58
CA PHE A 578 -6.21 -2.39 20.21
C PHE A 578 -6.67 -1.27 19.27
N ASN A 579 -6.34 -1.32 17.97
CA ASN A 579 -6.72 -0.31 16.98
C ASN A 579 -7.98 -0.69 16.16
N GLY A 580 -8.61 -1.83 16.46
CA GLY A 580 -9.83 -2.28 15.80
C GLY A 580 -11.08 -1.47 16.12
N ASP A 581 -12.04 -1.37 15.19
CA ASP A 581 -13.32 -0.68 15.44
C ASP A 581 -14.14 -1.37 16.53
N GLY A 582 -14.72 -0.60 17.45
CA GLY A 582 -15.52 -1.13 18.55
C GLY A 582 -16.84 -1.73 18.06
N ASN A 583 -17.03 -3.03 18.27
CA ASN A 583 -18.28 -3.74 18.04
C ASN A 583 -18.86 -4.21 19.38
N VAL A 584 -20.02 -3.66 19.75
CA VAL A 584 -20.68 -3.90 21.04
C VAL A 584 -21.63 -5.08 20.92
N SER A 585 -21.49 -6.04 21.82
CA SER A 585 -22.42 -7.16 21.98
C SER A 585 -23.27 -6.95 23.23
N ALA A 586 -24.55 -7.33 23.15
CA ALA A 586 -25.50 -7.31 24.24
C ALA A 586 -26.19 -8.68 24.35
N PHE A 587 -26.13 -9.27 25.54
CA PHE A 587 -26.79 -10.51 25.89
C PHE A 587 -27.93 -10.21 26.87
N ARG A 588 -29.15 -10.12 26.35
CA ARG A 588 -30.36 -9.82 27.14
C ARG A 588 -30.90 -11.12 27.71
N ILE A 589 -30.97 -11.21 29.04
CA ILE A 589 -31.51 -12.37 29.75
C ILE A 589 -32.77 -11.97 30.49
N GLN A 590 -33.82 -12.78 30.34
CA GLN A 590 -35.08 -12.62 31.06
C GLN A 590 -35.80 -13.97 31.15
N CYS A 591 -36.31 -14.32 32.34
CA CYS A 591 -37.06 -15.55 32.58
C CYS A 591 -36.37 -16.82 32.06
N GLY A 592 -35.05 -16.93 32.27
CA GLY A 592 -34.24 -18.07 31.82
C GLY A 592 -34.03 -18.17 30.30
N LYS A 593 -34.45 -17.16 29.52
CA LYS A 593 -34.19 -17.05 28.08
C LYS A 593 -33.12 -15.99 27.82
N ILE A 594 -32.36 -16.17 26.75
CA ILE A 594 -31.28 -15.27 26.37
C ILE A 594 -31.33 -14.93 24.88
N ASN A 595 -31.21 -13.63 24.60
CA ASN A 595 -31.18 -13.06 23.26
C ASN A 595 -29.86 -12.31 23.07
N PHE A 596 -29.38 -12.28 21.83
CA PHE A 596 -28.13 -11.63 21.45
C PHE A 596 -28.36 -10.52 20.43
N LYS A 597 -27.69 -9.39 20.63
CA LYS A 597 -27.63 -8.27 19.69
C LYS A 597 -26.21 -7.76 19.57
N GLN A 598 -25.81 -7.34 18.38
CA GLN A 598 -24.49 -6.80 18.11
C GLN A 598 -24.51 -5.62 17.13
N LYS A 599 -23.79 -4.55 17.44
CA LYS A 599 -23.71 -3.35 16.60
C LYS A 599 -22.38 -2.62 16.78
N TYR A 600 -21.83 -2.14 15.68
CA TYR A 600 -20.66 -1.27 15.71
C TYR A 600 -21.01 0.11 16.26
N VAL A 601 -20.08 0.67 17.04
CA VAL A 601 -20.13 2.09 17.41
C VAL A 601 -19.90 2.94 16.15
N ARG A 602 -20.79 3.88 15.87
CA ARG A 602 -20.71 4.77 14.70
C ARG A 602 -19.75 5.94 14.96
N THR A 603 -18.47 5.63 15.20
CA THR A 603 -17.44 6.65 15.41
C THR A 603 -17.15 7.45 14.14
N GLU A 604 -16.51 8.62 14.26
CA GLU A 604 -16.04 9.39 13.11
C GLU A 604 -15.16 8.51 12.18
N LYS A 605 -14.21 7.74 12.77
CA LYS A 605 -13.41 6.74 12.05
C LYS A 605 -14.30 5.81 11.25
N PHE A 606 -15.22 5.13 11.93
CA PHE A 606 -16.09 4.13 11.33
C PHE A 606 -16.90 4.69 10.15
N LEU A 607 -17.55 5.85 10.36
CA LEU A 607 -18.42 6.49 9.37
C LEU A 607 -17.64 6.99 8.15
N ARG A 608 -16.48 7.61 8.35
CA ARG A 608 -15.65 8.12 7.25
C ARG A 608 -15.02 7.00 6.45
N GLU A 609 -14.53 5.96 7.12
CA GLU A 609 -14.00 4.77 6.44
C GLU A 609 -15.11 4.04 5.68
N ARG A 610 -16.31 3.92 6.25
CA ARG A 610 -17.47 3.32 5.55
C ARG A 610 -17.87 4.16 4.34
N LYS A 611 -17.81 5.49 4.41
CA LYS A 611 -18.04 6.35 3.24
C LYS A 611 -16.95 6.17 2.17
N ALA A 612 -15.69 6.01 2.58
CA ALA A 612 -14.55 5.84 1.66
C ALA A 612 -14.35 4.40 1.16
N GLN A 613 -15.05 3.42 1.75
CA GLN A 613 -14.91 1.99 1.46
C GLN A 613 -13.48 1.45 1.62
N ARG A 614 -12.72 2.00 2.57
CA ARG A 614 -11.35 1.60 2.91
C ARG A 614 -10.93 2.16 4.27
N ALA A 615 -9.88 1.59 4.87
CA ALA A 615 -9.23 2.18 6.03
C ALA A 615 -8.64 3.57 5.69
N LEU A 616 -8.75 4.49 6.64
CA LEU A 616 -8.31 5.88 6.56
C LEU A 616 -7.46 6.26 7.78
N LEU A 617 -7.76 5.70 8.95
CA LEU A 617 -6.94 5.88 10.15
C LEU A 617 -5.68 5.00 10.08
N GLY A 618 -4.55 5.55 10.50
CA GLY A 618 -3.24 4.91 10.47
C GLY A 618 -2.93 4.13 11.74
N LYS A 619 -1.67 4.22 12.20
CA LYS A 619 -1.19 3.52 13.40
C LYS A 619 -1.95 3.96 14.66
N TYR A 620 -1.98 3.05 15.63
CA TYR A 620 -2.53 3.27 16.97
C TYR A 620 -2.00 4.57 17.58
N ARG A 621 -2.92 5.47 17.94
CA ARG A 621 -2.62 6.79 18.54
C ARG A 621 -1.64 7.71 17.77
N ASN A 622 -1.29 7.41 16.51
CA ASN A 622 -0.41 8.29 15.72
C ASN A 622 -1.14 8.96 14.54
N LYS A 623 -1.61 10.20 14.76
CA LYS A 623 -2.30 11.01 13.75
C LYS A 623 -1.47 11.34 12.50
N TYR A 624 -0.13 11.34 12.59
CA TYR A 624 0.74 11.67 11.45
C TYR A 624 0.79 10.55 10.40
N THR A 625 0.20 9.39 10.71
CA THR A 625 0.10 8.24 9.80
C THR A 625 -1.29 8.08 9.19
N ASP A 626 -2.24 8.95 9.54
CA ASP A 626 -3.59 8.89 8.99
C ASP A 626 -3.60 9.34 7.52
N ALA A 627 -4.43 8.70 6.69
CA ALA A 627 -4.59 9.08 5.29
C ALA A 627 -5.40 10.39 5.12
N VAL A 628 -6.12 10.80 6.18
CA VAL A 628 -6.91 12.03 6.26
C VAL A 628 -6.87 12.53 7.70
N GLU A 629 -6.99 13.84 7.89
CA GLU A 629 -7.12 14.40 9.23
C GLU A 629 -8.47 14.00 9.86
N PHE A 630 -8.43 13.50 11.10
CA PHE A 630 -9.60 13.17 11.93
C PHE A 630 -9.75 14.18 13.07
N LYS A 631 -10.99 14.57 13.39
CA LYS A 631 -11.25 15.37 14.61
C LYS A 631 -11.23 14.49 15.85
N VAL A 632 -11.84 13.30 15.75
CA VAL A 632 -11.85 12.28 16.81
C VAL A 632 -11.38 10.95 16.23
N ARG A 633 -10.33 10.37 16.83
CA ARG A 633 -9.69 9.13 16.37
C ARG A 633 -10.23 7.87 17.05
N SER A 634 -11.14 8.03 18.02
CA SER A 634 -11.76 6.95 18.78
C SER A 634 -12.21 5.78 17.92
N THR A 635 -11.80 4.59 18.33
CA THR A 635 -12.40 3.32 17.91
C THR A 635 -13.54 2.90 18.83
N ALA A 636 -13.70 3.54 20.00
CA ALA A 636 -14.70 3.20 21.03
C ALA A 636 -14.74 1.69 21.36
N ASN A 637 -13.56 1.07 21.49
CA ASN A 637 -13.41 -0.39 21.47
C ASN A 637 -13.00 -1.01 22.82
N THR A 638 -12.78 -0.20 23.86
CA THR A 638 -12.12 -0.68 25.09
C THR A 638 -13.12 -1.12 26.15
N ASN A 639 -14.11 -0.28 26.46
CA ASN A 639 -15.15 -0.62 27.44
C ASN A 639 -16.52 -0.11 26.98
N VAL A 640 -17.58 -0.65 27.56
CA VAL A 640 -18.96 -0.17 27.38
C VAL A 640 -19.64 -0.14 28.75
N VAL A 641 -19.87 1.06 29.28
CA VAL A 641 -20.43 1.26 30.63
C VAL A 641 -21.81 1.91 30.54
N TYR A 642 -22.73 1.52 31.43
CA TYR A 642 -24.05 2.17 31.49
C TYR A 642 -24.03 3.31 32.51
N PHE A 643 -24.45 4.50 32.08
CA PHE A 643 -24.55 5.65 32.96
C PHE A 643 -25.56 6.66 32.41
N ASN A 644 -26.38 7.23 33.29
CA ASN A 644 -27.34 8.29 32.96
C ASN A 644 -28.23 7.95 31.73
N GLY A 645 -28.77 6.73 31.69
CA GLY A 645 -29.71 6.28 30.66
C GLY A 645 -29.10 5.86 29.32
N VAL A 646 -27.77 5.93 29.17
CA VAL A 646 -27.06 5.58 27.93
C VAL A 646 -25.92 4.61 28.20
N LEU A 647 -25.52 3.87 27.17
CA LEU A 647 -24.23 3.18 27.15
C LEU A 647 -23.15 4.15 26.68
N LEU A 648 -22.01 4.19 27.36
CA LEU A 648 -20.83 4.92 26.97
C LEU A 648 -19.80 3.92 26.45
N ALA A 649 -19.60 3.89 25.14
CA ALA A 649 -18.52 3.14 24.51
C ALA A 649 -17.23 3.96 24.59
N CYS A 650 -16.27 3.47 25.37
CA CYS A 650 -15.10 4.23 25.80
C CYS A 650 -13.83 3.84 25.05
N LYS A 651 -12.96 4.84 24.85
CA LYS A 651 -11.58 4.70 24.40
C LYS A 651 -10.77 5.83 25.01
N GLU A 652 -9.67 5.49 25.67
CA GLU A 652 -8.87 6.41 26.49
C GLU A 652 -8.19 7.58 25.74
N ASP A 653 -8.23 7.61 24.41
CA ASP A 653 -7.66 8.68 23.59
C ASP A 653 -8.69 9.74 23.16
N SER A 654 -9.95 9.59 23.59
CA SER A 654 -11.08 10.38 23.08
C SER A 654 -12.20 10.52 24.13
N PRO A 655 -13.19 11.40 23.90
CA PRO A 655 -14.47 11.34 24.63
C PRO A 655 -15.22 10.02 24.31
N PRO A 656 -16.15 9.58 25.19
CA PRO A 656 -16.94 8.39 24.93
C PRO A 656 -17.96 8.63 23.82
N TYR A 657 -18.43 7.55 23.19
CA TYR A 657 -19.60 7.58 22.31
C TYR A 657 -20.82 7.04 23.05
N ALA A 658 -21.90 7.81 23.10
CA ALA A 658 -23.16 7.37 23.68
C ALA A 658 -23.91 6.46 22.71
N MET A 659 -24.53 5.41 23.25
CA MET A 659 -25.39 4.48 22.53
C MET A 659 -26.66 4.20 23.34
N ASP A 660 -27.75 3.94 22.64
CA ASP A 660 -29.00 3.49 23.23
C ASP A 660 -28.83 2.04 23.77
N PRO A 661 -29.18 1.76 25.03
CA PRO A 661 -28.92 0.45 25.65
C PRO A 661 -29.76 -0.69 25.06
N VAL A 662 -30.89 -0.39 24.43
CA VAL A 662 -31.84 -1.40 23.92
C VAL A 662 -31.56 -1.73 22.46
N THR A 663 -31.40 -0.69 21.63
CA THR A 663 -31.23 -0.77 20.18
C THR A 663 -29.77 -0.85 19.75
N LEU A 664 -28.85 -0.49 20.64
CA LEU A 664 -27.42 -0.26 20.36
C LEU A 664 -27.17 0.80 19.29
N GLU A 665 -28.15 1.68 19.02
CA GLU A 665 -27.92 2.81 18.12
C GLU A 665 -26.98 3.82 18.73
N THR A 666 -25.95 4.21 17.97
CA THR A 666 -25.03 5.28 18.39
C THR A 666 -25.73 6.62 18.31
N ILE A 667 -25.85 7.28 19.46
CA ILE A 667 -26.39 8.63 19.61
C ILE A 667 -25.35 9.64 19.10
N GLY A 668 -24.07 9.44 19.45
CA GLY A 668 -22.97 10.27 18.97
C GLY A 668 -21.85 10.39 19.99
N LEU A 669 -20.90 11.30 19.72
CA LEU A 669 -19.88 11.69 20.68
C LEU A 669 -20.55 12.33 21.90
N TRP A 670 -20.16 11.93 23.11
CA TRP A 670 -20.81 12.36 24.34
C TRP A 670 -19.90 13.27 25.15
N ASP A 671 -20.24 14.56 25.18
CA ASP A 671 -19.50 15.61 25.90
C ASP A 671 -20.23 16.11 27.16
N PHE A 672 -21.29 15.38 27.59
CA PHE A 672 -22.11 15.70 28.74
C PHE A 672 -22.71 17.13 28.69
N ASN A 673 -23.32 17.48 27.55
CA ASN A 673 -23.87 18.82 27.28
C ASN A 673 -22.80 19.91 27.32
N GLY A 674 -21.63 19.61 26.76
CA GLY A 674 -20.47 20.52 26.71
C GLY A 674 -19.74 20.72 28.04
N GLN A 675 -20.03 19.90 29.07
CA GLN A 675 -19.36 19.99 30.37
C GLN A 675 -18.01 19.29 30.40
N LEU A 676 -17.74 18.33 29.50
CA LEU A 676 -16.51 17.54 29.50
C LEU A 676 -15.27 18.44 29.35
N PRO A 677 -14.40 18.54 30.37
CA PRO A 677 -13.27 19.48 30.35
C PRO A 677 -12.06 18.96 29.56
N SER A 678 -11.98 17.65 29.34
CA SER A 678 -10.82 16.94 28.81
C SER A 678 -11.04 16.51 27.35
N LEU A 679 -9.98 16.48 26.55
CA LEU A 679 -10.02 15.84 25.22
C LEU A 679 -10.14 14.31 25.31
N THR A 680 -9.79 13.72 26.46
CA THR A 680 -9.77 12.28 26.69
C THR A 680 -10.66 11.88 27.88
N PHE A 681 -11.24 10.69 27.79
CA PHE A 681 -12.07 10.07 28.82
C PHE A 681 -11.63 8.61 29.02
N THR A 682 -11.37 8.21 30.26
CA THR A 682 -10.87 6.88 30.60
C THR A 682 -11.79 5.75 30.12
N ALA A 683 -11.21 4.61 29.74
CA ALA A 683 -11.99 3.40 29.49
C ALA A 683 -12.45 2.70 30.78
N HIS A 684 -11.92 3.11 31.94
CA HIS A 684 -12.19 2.48 33.23
C HIS A 684 -12.81 3.44 34.24
N PRO A 685 -13.93 4.12 33.92
CA PRO A 685 -14.60 4.92 34.93
C PRO A 685 -15.12 4.01 36.05
N LYS A 686 -15.11 4.51 37.29
CA LYS A 686 -15.65 3.75 38.44
C LYS A 686 -16.99 4.36 38.85
N VAL A 687 -17.98 3.52 39.14
CA VAL A 687 -19.27 3.97 39.69
C VAL A 687 -19.22 3.77 41.19
N ASP A 688 -19.43 4.84 41.95
CA ASP A 688 -19.52 4.75 43.41
C ASP A 688 -20.87 4.09 43.78
N PRO A 689 -20.87 2.94 44.47
CA PRO A 689 -22.10 2.22 44.77
C PRO A 689 -23.02 2.97 45.75
N VAL A 690 -22.47 3.90 46.53
CA VAL A 690 -23.20 4.70 47.53
C VAL A 690 -23.72 6.00 46.92
N THR A 691 -22.84 6.81 46.35
CA THR A 691 -23.22 8.14 45.81
C THR A 691 -23.78 8.07 44.39
N LYS A 692 -23.57 6.95 43.70
CA LYS A 692 -23.89 6.73 42.28
C LYS A 692 -23.15 7.69 41.33
N GLU A 693 -22.14 8.40 41.83
CA GLU A 693 -21.24 9.23 41.00
C GLU A 693 -20.43 8.34 40.04
N LEU A 694 -20.27 8.80 38.80
CA LEU A 694 -19.28 8.25 37.87
C LEU A 694 -17.98 9.02 38.05
N ILE A 695 -16.94 8.34 38.53
CA ILE A 695 -15.61 8.91 38.75
C ILE A 695 -14.73 8.59 37.55
N CYS A 696 -14.09 9.62 37.01
CA CYS A 696 -13.40 9.57 35.73
C CYS A 696 -12.10 10.36 35.76
N PHE A 697 -11.28 10.11 34.74
CA PHE A 697 -10.18 10.97 34.39
C PHE A 697 -9.90 10.89 32.90
N GLY A 698 -9.06 11.79 32.40
CA GLY A 698 -8.37 11.65 31.11
C GLY A 698 -6.89 11.97 31.29
N TYR A 699 -6.00 11.18 30.71
CA TYR A 699 -4.57 11.49 30.57
C TYR A 699 -4.27 11.95 29.14
N GLU A 700 -3.10 12.58 28.92
CA GLU A 700 -2.85 13.34 27.68
C GLU A 700 -4.04 14.29 27.38
N ALA A 701 -4.62 14.86 28.44
CA ALA A 701 -5.94 15.50 28.40
C ALA A 701 -5.99 16.77 27.54
N LYS A 702 -4.83 17.31 27.15
CA LYS A 702 -4.68 18.46 26.24
C LYS A 702 -4.14 18.07 24.86
N GLY A 703 -4.02 16.78 24.58
CA GLY A 703 -3.60 16.22 23.29
C GLY A 703 -2.32 15.40 23.38
N ASP A 704 -1.94 14.82 22.24
CA ASP A 704 -0.80 13.90 22.14
C ASP A 704 0.46 14.44 22.80
N GLY A 705 1.08 13.62 23.66
CA GLY A 705 2.35 13.96 24.28
C GLY A 705 2.27 14.93 25.46
N THR A 706 1.07 15.29 25.93
CA THR A 706 0.90 16.20 27.09
C THR A 706 0.94 15.43 28.41
N PRO A 707 1.59 15.96 29.48
CA PRO A 707 1.61 15.32 30.79
C PRO A 707 0.34 15.60 31.61
N ASP A 708 -0.61 16.36 31.06
CA ASP A 708 -1.82 16.78 31.73
C ASP A 708 -2.78 15.61 31.97
N ILE A 709 -3.23 15.49 33.22
CA ILE A 709 -4.35 14.63 33.62
C ILE A 709 -5.48 15.54 34.08
N CYS A 710 -6.70 15.25 33.63
CA CYS A 710 -7.91 15.89 34.12
C CYS A 710 -8.74 14.86 34.89
N TYR A 711 -8.80 14.99 36.21
CA TYR A 711 -9.66 14.22 37.09
C TYR A 711 -11.03 14.90 37.23
N TYR A 712 -12.12 14.15 37.13
CA TYR A 712 -13.46 14.70 37.31
C TYR A 712 -14.46 13.62 37.76
N SER A 713 -15.55 14.06 38.40
CA SER A 713 -16.65 13.18 38.81
C SER A 713 -17.98 13.76 38.34
N ILE A 714 -18.92 12.87 38.03
CA ILE A 714 -20.20 13.19 37.40
C ILE A 714 -21.30 12.60 38.27
N ALA A 715 -22.22 13.44 38.73
CA ALA A 715 -23.38 13.01 39.49
C ALA A 715 -24.35 12.19 38.62
N PRO A 716 -25.26 11.39 39.22
CA PRO A 716 -26.16 10.51 38.49
C PRO A 716 -27.04 11.22 37.44
N ASP A 717 -27.32 12.50 37.64
CA ASP A 717 -28.09 13.35 36.72
C ASP A 717 -27.26 13.89 35.54
N GLY A 718 -25.95 13.59 35.50
CA GLY A 718 -25.01 14.07 34.48
C GLY A 718 -24.30 15.39 34.81
N THR A 719 -24.48 15.94 36.01
CA THR A 719 -23.82 17.19 36.43
C THR A 719 -22.40 16.94 36.94
N PHE A 720 -21.41 17.68 36.46
CA PHE A 720 -20.03 17.58 36.95
C PHE A 720 -19.89 18.13 38.38
N LYS A 721 -19.18 17.40 39.24
CA LYS A 721 -18.95 17.77 40.65
C LYS A 721 -17.51 18.19 40.89
N GLU A 722 -16.56 17.33 40.58
CA GLU A 722 -15.13 17.62 40.68
C GLU A 722 -14.56 17.89 39.29
N THR A 723 -13.57 18.78 39.20
CA THR A 723 -12.74 18.96 38.00
C THR A 723 -11.39 19.49 38.44
N VAL A 724 -10.37 18.63 38.38
CA VAL A 724 -9.02 18.93 38.86
C VAL A 724 -8.03 18.61 37.76
N TRP A 725 -7.23 19.60 37.38
CA TRP A 725 -6.12 19.43 36.45
C TRP A 725 -4.82 19.22 37.24
N LEU A 726 -4.11 18.14 36.94
CA LEU A 726 -2.81 17.80 37.53
C LEU A 726 -1.80 17.40 36.44
N ILE A 727 -0.53 17.30 36.82
CA ILE A 727 0.58 17.01 35.91
C ILE A 727 1.25 15.70 36.32
N SER A 728 1.31 14.77 35.38
CA SER A 728 2.05 13.52 35.50
C SER A 728 3.58 13.76 35.48
N PRO A 729 4.38 13.00 36.25
CA PRO A 729 5.85 13.12 36.23
C PRO A 729 6.47 12.73 34.88
N VAL A 730 5.77 11.89 34.11
CA VAL A 730 6.17 11.44 32.77
C VAL A 730 4.95 11.39 31.86
N VAL A 731 5.15 11.58 30.56
CA VAL A 731 4.09 11.35 29.57
C VAL A 731 4.05 9.86 29.27
N ALA A 732 3.14 9.16 29.92
CA ALA A 732 3.05 7.71 29.85
C ALA A 732 1.59 7.25 29.97
N MET A 733 1.34 6.00 29.61
CA MET A 733 0.00 5.42 29.64
C MET A 733 -0.53 5.31 31.08
N ILE A 734 -1.76 5.79 31.29
CA ILE A 734 -2.53 5.58 32.52
C ILE A 734 -3.85 4.92 32.09
N HIS A 735 -3.82 3.60 31.96
CA HIS A 735 -4.93 2.85 31.39
C HIS A 735 -6.13 2.78 32.35
N ASP A 736 -5.85 2.42 33.61
CA ASP A 736 -6.82 2.23 34.68
C ASP A 736 -6.44 3.10 35.90
N PHE A 737 -7.35 3.20 36.86
CA PHE A 737 -7.16 3.92 38.11
C PHE A 737 -8.00 3.29 39.22
N ALA A 738 -7.70 3.63 40.47
CA ALA A 738 -8.48 3.19 41.62
C ALA A 738 -9.12 4.37 42.35
N VAL A 739 -10.21 4.09 43.05
CA VAL A 739 -10.95 5.07 43.84
C VAL A 739 -11.23 4.46 45.20
N THR A 740 -11.06 5.24 46.24
CA THR A 740 -11.49 4.92 47.61
C THR A 740 -12.58 5.91 48.02
N GLU A 741 -13.05 5.85 49.26
CA GLU A 741 -13.99 6.84 49.79
C GLU A 741 -13.47 8.29 49.61
N ASN A 742 -12.19 8.53 49.90
CA ASN A 742 -11.57 9.85 49.99
C ASN A 742 -10.44 10.11 48.99
N TRP A 743 -9.97 9.12 48.23
CA TRP A 743 -8.80 9.24 47.36
C TRP A 743 -9.04 8.68 45.95
N VAL A 744 -8.28 9.18 45.00
CA VAL A 744 -8.12 8.60 43.66
C VAL A 744 -6.65 8.29 43.40
N ILE A 745 -6.41 7.13 42.76
CA ILE A 745 -5.08 6.53 42.62
C ILE A 745 -4.78 6.29 41.14
N PHE A 746 -3.69 6.86 40.62
CA PHE A 746 -3.29 6.81 39.22
C PHE A 746 -2.00 5.98 39.02
N PRO A 747 -2.10 4.67 38.71
CA PRO A 747 -0.96 3.85 38.36
C PRO A 747 -0.46 4.18 36.94
N ILE A 748 0.80 4.56 36.80
CA ILE A 748 1.40 4.89 35.50
C ILE A 748 2.17 3.70 34.95
N ILE A 749 1.75 3.19 33.80
CA ILE A 749 2.48 2.14 33.07
C ILE A 749 3.76 2.77 32.50
N PRO A 750 4.95 2.15 32.64
CA PRO A 750 6.22 2.63 32.04
C PRO A 750 6.30 2.61 30.50
N GLN A 751 5.19 2.84 29.80
CA GLN A 751 5.08 3.04 28.36
C GLN A 751 5.01 4.54 28.08
N THR A 752 6.09 5.15 27.59
CA THR A 752 6.20 6.61 27.42
C THR A 752 5.86 7.06 25.99
N CYS A 753 5.36 8.30 25.86
CA CYS A 753 5.08 8.95 24.58
C CYS A 753 6.10 10.05 24.27
N ASP A 754 6.53 10.12 23.01
CA ASP A 754 7.39 11.17 22.46
C ASP A 754 6.80 11.73 21.16
N SER A 755 6.57 13.04 21.13
CA SER A 755 6.00 13.74 19.97
C SER A 755 6.87 13.69 18.72
N GLU A 756 8.20 13.71 18.85
CA GLU A 756 9.10 13.65 17.70
C GLU A 756 9.12 12.24 17.08
N ARG A 757 9.04 11.20 17.92
CA ARG A 757 8.87 9.82 17.46
C ARG A 757 7.57 9.65 16.67
N LEU A 758 6.48 10.25 17.16
CA LEU A 758 5.20 10.24 16.45
C LEU A 758 5.29 10.91 15.06
N LYS A 759 5.89 12.11 14.97
CA LYS A 759 6.06 12.84 13.70
C LYS A 759 6.89 12.09 12.67
N GLN A 760 7.82 11.25 13.12
CA GLN A 760 8.64 10.37 12.27
C GLN A 760 7.91 9.08 11.85
N GLY A 761 6.64 8.89 12.24
CA GLY A 761 5.84 7.69 11.93
C GLY A 761 6.07 6.51 12.89
N GLY A 762 6.73 6.75 14.03
CA GLY A 762 6.97 5.75 15.07
C GLY A 762 5.73 5.43 15.91
N GLU A 763 5.91 4.55 16.89
CA GLU A 763 4.85 4.12 17.82
C GLU A 763 4.56 5.19 18.88
N HIS A 764 3.30 5.31 19.30
CA HIS A 764 2.92 6.21 20.40
C HIS A 764 3.57 5.78 21.70
N TRP A 765 3.54 4.49 22.00
CA TRP A 765 4.12 3.92 23.21
C TRP A 765 5.50 3.30 22.96
N GLN A 766 6.37 3.45 23.95
CA GLN A 766 7.68 2.84 24.00
C GLN A 766 8.01 2.52 25.47
N TRP A 767 8.41 1.28 25.75
CA TRP A 767 8.74 0.88 27.12
C TRP A 767 9.99 1.62 27.60
N ASN A 768 9.96 2.09 28.85
CA ASN A 768 11.11 2.74 29.48
C ASN A 768 11.52 1.98 30.75
N PRO A 769 12.58 1.15 30.69
CA PRO A 769 13.03 0.38 31.86
C PRO A 769 13.73 1.24 32.92
N LYS A 770 13.98 2.53 32.66
CA LYS A 770 14.74 3.44 33.53
C LYS A 770 13.86 4.25 34.49
N ILE A 771 12.54 4.26 34.29
CA ILE A 771 11.61 4.98 35.17
C ILE A 771 10.94 4.03 36.16
N PRO A 772 10.63 4.47 37.39
CA PRO A 772 9.89 3.64 38.34
C PRO A 772 8.44 3.44 37.89
N PHE A 773 7.77 2.47 38.51
CA PHE A 773 6.31 2.42 38.48
C PHE A 773 5.78 3.53 39.40
N TYR A 774 5.17 4.57 38.81
CA TYR A 774 4.59 5.68 39.57
C TYR A 774 3.15 5.38 39.99
N ILE A 775 2.80 5.74 41.23
CA ILE A 775 1.44 5.68 41.75
C ILE A 775 1.06 7.08 42.27
N GLY A 776 0.23 7.78 41.52
CA GLY A 776 -0.29 9.10 41.91
C GLY A 776 -1.43 8.95 42.90
N VAL A 777 -1.40 9.64 44.03
CA VAL A 777 -2.49 9.66 45.02
C VAL A 777 -2.98 11.10 45.17
N LEU A 778 -4.27 11.32 44.92
CA LEU A 778 -4.91 12.65 44.96
C LEU A 778 -6.17 12.56 45.84
N PRO A 779 -6.47 13.57 46.69
CA PRO A 779 -7.74 13.61 47.38
C PRO A 779 -8.91 13.66 46.38
N ARG A 780 -9.94 12.85 46.62
CA ARG A 780 -11.08 12.69 45.71
C ARG A 780 -11.93 13.96 45.59
N ARG A 781 -11.99 14.80 46.63
CA ARG A 781 -12.89 15.95 46.69
C ARG A 781 -12.14 17.24 47.06
N GLY A 782 -12.42 18.33 46.36
CA GLY A 782 -11.90 19.67 46.68
C GLY A 782 -10.38 19.83 46.53
N ALA A 783 -9.72 18.92 45.80
CA ALA A 783 -8.28 18.94 45.61
C ALA A 783 -7.83 19.99 44.59
N LYS A 784 -6.59 20.46 44.76
CA LYS A 784 -5.82 21.15 43.72
C LYS A 784 -4.89 20.15 43.04
N GLY A 785 -4.49 20.43 41.81
CA GLY A 785 -3.56 19.57 41.08
C GLY A 785 -2.20 19.39 41.78
N SER A 786 -1.78 20.35 42.60
CA SER A 786 -0.56 20.29 43.40
C SER A 786 -0.63 19.34 44.59
N ASP A 787 -1.82 18.88 44.96
CA ASP A 787 -2.03 18.02 46.13
C ASP A 787 -1.72 16.55 45.83
N VAL A 788 -1.48 16.21 44.56
CA VAL A 788 -1.08 14.87 44.15
C VAL A 788 0.29 14.51 44.72
N LYS A 789 0.41 13.29 45.25
CA LYS A 789 1.70 12.68 45.61
C LYS A 789 2.02 11.54 44.64
N TRP A 790 3.21 11.58 44.06
CA TRP A 790 3.69 10.55 43.14
C TRP A 790 4.61 9.58 43.86
N PHE A 791 4.03 8.50 44.38
CA PHE A 791 4.76 7.39 44.97
C PHE A 791 5.48 6.58 43.88
N ARG A 792 6.51 5.81 44.28
CA ARG A 792 7.40 5.09 43.38
C ARG A 792 7.59 3.66 43.86
N ALA A 793 7.40 2.71 42.96
CA ALA A 793 7.76 1.30 43.14
C ALA A 793 8.78 0.88 42.06
N PRO A 794 9.46 -0.27 42.21
CA PRO A 794 10.30 -0.82 41.16
C PRO A 794 9.58 -0.89 39.81
N ASN A 795 10.31 -0.66 38.72
CA ASN A 795 9.78 -0.71 37.35
C ASN A 795 9.00 -2.02 37.13
N SER A 796 7.73 -1.88 36.77
CA SER A 796 6.78 -2.98 36.60
C SER A 796 5.62 -2.51 35.73
N PHE A 797 4.92 -3.46 35.11
CA PHE A 797 3.70 -3.22 34.36
C PHE A 797 2.49 -3.46 35.28
N PRO A 798 1.73 -2.40 35.64
CA PRO A 798 0.47 -2.56 36.34
C PRO A 798 -0.63 -3.01 35.39
N GLY A 799 -1.26 -4.15 35.70
CA GLY A 799 -2.51 -4.56 35.03
C GLY A 799 -3.74 -3.88 35.65
N HIS A 800 -4.90 -4.47 35.42
CA HIS A 800 -6.19 -3.90 35.83
C HIS A 800 -6.41 -3.91 37.33
N THR A 801 -6.89 -2.79 37.86
CA THR A 801 -7.22 -2.63 39.27
C THR A 801 -8.31 -3.60 39.67
N SER A 802 -8.08 -4.40 40.72
CA SER A 802 -9.15 -5.16 41.35
C SER A 802 -10.06 -4.21 42.13
N ASN A 803 -9.49 -3.52 43.13
CA ASN A 803 -10.17 -2.49 43.91
C ASN A 803 -9.16 -1.71 44.76
N ALA A 804 -9.61 -0.60 45.36
CA ALA A 804 -8.88 0.08 46.43
C ALA A 804 -9.84 0.51 47.55
N TYR A 805 -9.34 0.55 48.78
CA TYR A 805 -10.12 0.99 49.95
C TYR A 805 -9.24 1.55 51.06
N GLU A 806 -9.87 2.20 52.04
CA GLU A 806 -9.18 2.80 53.19
C GLU A 806 -9.24 1.89 54.42
N THR A 807 -8.12 1.77 55.13
CA THR A 807 -8.07 1.14 56.46
C THR A 807 -8.57 2.11 57.53
N ALA A 808 -8.90 1.59 58.71
CA ALA A 808 -9.36 2.41 59.83
C ALA A 808 -8.30 3.44 60.31
N ASP A 809 -7.01 3.19 60.06
CA ASP A 809 -5.91 4.12 60.33
C ASP A 809 -5.58 5.07 59.16
N GLY A 810 -6.41 5.09 58.11
CA GLY A 810 -6.32 6.05 56.99
C GLY A 810 -5.29 5.70 55.91
N LYS A 811 -4.77 4.46 55.89
CA LYS A 811 -3.92 3.97 54.80
C LYS A 811 -4.77 3.44 53.66
N LEU A 812 -4.24 3.51 52.44
CA LEU A 812 -4.87 3.00 51.24
C LEU A 812 -4.38 1.57 50.99
N ILE A 813 -5.32 0.66 50.81
CA ILE A 813 -5.08 -0.67 50.23
C ILE A 813 -5.38 -0.57 48.75
N PHE A 814 -4.42 -0.95 47.91
CA PHE A 814 -4.56 -0.93 46.46
C PHE A 814 -4.14 -2.27 45.88
N ASP A 815 -5.13 -3.00 45.35
CA ASP A 815 -4.94 -4.35 44.83
C ASP A 815 -4.99 -4.33 43.30
N LEU A 816 -3.92 -4.82 42.67
CA LEU A 816 -3.77 -4.95 41.22
C LEU A 816 -2.74 -6.03 40.87
N PRO A 817 -2.85 -6.66 39.69
CA PRO A 817 -1.80 -7.54 39.21
C PRO A 817 -0.60 -6.72 38.71
N LEU A 818 0.60 -7.22 39.01
CA LEU A 818 1.85 -6.66 38.51
C LEU A 818 2.62 -7.70 37.71
N SER A 819 3.18 -7.26 36.60
CA SER A 819 4.25 -7.97 35.89
C SER A 819 5.57 -7.22 36.06
N ASP A 820 6.67 -7.95 36.22
CA ASP A 820 8.03 -7.39 36.21
C ASP A 820 8.53 -7.11 34.78
N LYS A 821 7.71 -7.40 33.77
CA LYS A 821 8.01 -7.27 32.34
C LYS A 821 6.98 -6.41 31.62
N ASN A 822 7.37 -5.94 30.44
CA ASN A 822 6.46 -5.25 29.54
C ASN A 822 5.41 -6.22 28.96
N VAL A 823 4.18 -6.16 29.46
CA VAL A 823 3.05 -6.97 28.97
C VAL A 823 2.74 -6.63 27.51
N PHE A 824 2.84 -5.37 27.12
CA PHE A 824 2.62 -4.89 25.75
C PHE A 824 3.90 -4.98 24.92
N PHE A 825 4.41 -6.20 24.78
CA PHE A 825 5.71 -6.51 24.15
C PHE A 825 5.84 -6.03 22.69
N TRP A 826 4.73 -5.79 21.98
CA TRP A 826 4.74 -5.22 20.62
C TRP A 826 5.17 -3.74 20.59
N TRP A 827 5.17 -3.05 21.74
CA TRP A 827 5.80 -1.74 21.92
C TRP A 827 7.07 -1.91 22.77
N PRO A 828 8.22 -2.21 22.12
CA PRO A 828 9.47 -2.49 22.81
C PRO A 828 10.09 -1.22 23.42
N ASP A 829 11.22 -1.37 24.09
CA ASP A 829 12.04 -0.24 24.52
C ASP A 829 12.78 0.44 23.34
N ALA A 830 13.55 1.49 23.64
CA ALA A 830 14.30 2.27 22.64
C ALA A 830 15.42 1.48 21.94
N GLU A 831 15.89 0.37 22.53
CA GLU A 831 16.90 -0.53 21.96
C GLU A 831 16.24 -1.69 21.20
N GLY A 832 14.90 -1.75 21.16
CA GLY A 832 14.14 -2.82 20.55
C GLY A 832 13.93 -4.04 21.46
N GLY A 833 14.24 -3.93 22.75
CA GLY A 833 14.05 -4.96 23.76
C GLY A 833 12.57 -5.19 24.09
N ALA A 834 12.14 -6.45 24.01
CA ALA A 834 10.82 -6.91 24.43
C ALA A 834 10.90 -8.33 25.00
N PRO A 835 10.08 -8.67 26.01
CA PRO A 835 9.99 -10.04 26.51
C PRO A 835 9.29 -10.93 25.48
N ASN A 836 9.60 -12.24 25.50
CA ASN A 836 8.76 -13.19 24.78
C ASN A 836 7.41 -13.34 25.50
N PRO A 837 6.30 -13.54 24.76
CA PRO A 837 4.97 -13.66 25.36
C PRO A 837 4.86 -14.74 26.44
N GLU A 838 5.50 -15.90 26.27
CA GLU A 838 5.46 -16.99 27.25
C GLU A 838 6.16 -16.70 28.58
N GLN A 839 6.93 -15.60 28.65
CA GLN A 839 7.67 -15.21 29.84
C GLN A 839 6.97 -14.15 30.68
N ILE A 840 5.85 -13.63 30.20
CA ILE A 840 5.08 -12.58 30.84
C ILE A 840 4.11 -13.25 31.80
N THR A 841 4.19 -12.88 33.07
CA THR A 841 3.25 -13.32 34.09
C THR A 841 2.83 -12.12 34.92
N ALA A 842 1.54 -12.02 35.23
CA ALA A 842 1.01 -10.98 36.11
C ALA A 842 0.46 -11.62 37.40
N ASN A 843 0.94 -11.18 38.55
CA ASN A 843 0.56 -11.72 39.86
C ASN A 843 -0.24 -10.69 40.65
N LEU A 844 -1.34 -11.10 41.29
CA LEU A 844 -2.11 -10.20 42.17
C LEU A 844 -1.23 -9.72 43.32
N THR A 845 -1.13 -8.41 43.45
CA THR A 845 -0.37 -7.76 44.53
C THR A 845 -1.21 -6.74 45.28
N ARG A 846 -0.76 -6.40 46.48
CA ARG A 846 -1.35 -5.42 47.38
C ARG A 846 -0.32 -4.38 47.78
N PHE A 847 -0.58 -3.13 47.44
CA PHE A 847 0.11 -1.98 48.02
C PHE A 847 -0.62 -1.49 49.25
N THR A 848 0.14 -1.18 50.30
CA THR A 848 -0.34 -0.37 51.44
C THR A 848 0.35 0.98 51.38
N ILE A 849 -0.42 2.03 51.14
CA ILE A 849 0.09 3.38 50.91
C ILE A 849 -0.41 4.28 52.03
N ASP A 850 0.49 4.95 52.75
CA ASP A 850 0.12 6.04 53.64
C ASP A 850 0.08 7.34 52.83
N PRO A 851 -1.11 7.92 52.56
CA PRO A 851 -1.23 9.12 51.75
C PRO A 851 -0.61 10.35 52.43
N GLN A 852 -0.37 10.29 53.76
CA GLN A 852 0.28 11.36 54.51
C GLN A 852 1.80 11.23 54.56
N SER A 853 2.37 10.10 54.15
CA SER A 853 3.82 9.88 54.11
C SER A 853 4.57 10.96 53.32
N THR A 854 5.75 11.32 53.83
CA THR A 854 6.74 12.14 53.11
C THR A 854 7.75 11.29 52.34
N ASP A 855 7.89 10.01 52.70
CA ASP A 855 8.64 9.05 51.90
C ASP A 855 7.77 8.58 50.74
N LEU A 856 8.26 8.81 49.53
CA LEU A 856 7.56 8.51 48.29
C LEU A 856 7.98 7.15 47.72
N ASP A 857 9.00 6.50 48.25
CA ASP A 857 9.41 5.17 47.81
C ASP A 857 8.60 4.11 48.56
N LEU A 858 7.84 3.31 47.81
CA LEU A 858 7.00 2.25 48.37
C LEU A 858 7.82 0.99 48.61
N PRO A 859 7.50 0.24 49.67
CA PRO A 859 8.04 -1.10 49.85
C PRO A 859 7.55 -2.04 48.73
N THR A 860 8.24 -3.17 48.58
CA THR A 860 7.75 -4.26 47.72
C THR A 860 6.32 -4.65 48.14
N PRO A 861 5.36 -4.71 47.20
CA PRO A 861 3.99 -5.04 47.53
C PRO A 861 3.86 -6.49 48.00
N GLU A 862 2.82 -6.75 48.79
CA GLU A 862 2.45 -8.10 49.20
C GLU A 862 1.89 -8.86 47.98
N VAL A 863 2.30 -10.11 47.77
CA VAL A 863 1.76 -10.95 46.69
C VAL A 863 0.61 -11.79 47.24
N LEU A 864 -0.61 -11.50 46.79
CA LEU A 864 -1.82 -12.20 47.22
C LEU A 864 -2.04 -13.50 46.42
N LEU A 865 -1.68 -13.50 45.13
CA LEU A 865 -1.80 -14.67 44.24
C LEU A 865 -0.64 -14.73 43.26
N ARG A 866 0.00 -15.90 43.14
CA ARG A 866 1.16 -16.14 42.26
C ARG A 866 0.81 -16.74 40.90
N GLU A 867 -0.46 -16.92 40.61
CA GLU A 867 -0.93 -17.42 39.31
C GLU A 867 -0.85 -16.29 38.28
N ASP A 868 -0.68 -16.64 37.02
CA ASP A 868 -0.72 -15.67 35.92
C ASP A 868 -2.17 -15.29 35.64
N SER A 869 -2.55 -14.08 36.05
CA SER A 869 -3.95 -13.65 36.12
C SER A 869 -4.14 -12.16 35.86
N GLU A 870 -5.33 -11.83 35.34
CA GLU A 870 -5.68 -10.50 34.84
C GLU A 870 -7.22 -10.35 34.78
N PHE A 871 -7.72 -9.20 34.33
CA PHE A 871 -9.13 -8.88 34.19
C PHE A 871 -9.91 -9.04 35.50
N TYR A 872 -9.35 -8.45 36.57
CA TYR A 872 -9.91 -8.53 37.91
C TYR A 872 -11.25 -7.80 38.00
N ARG A 873 -12.22 -8.50 38.56
CA ARG A 873 -13.56 -8.04 38.89
C ARG A 873 -13.83 -8.33 40.35
N ILE A 874 -14.67 -7.50 40.95
CA ILE A 874 -15.20 -7.71 42.29
C ILE A 874 -16.73 -7.70 42.21
N ASP A 875 -17.37 -7.88 43.36
CA ASP A 875 -18.75 -7.42 43.52
C ASP A 875 -18.77 -5.89 43.55
N ASP A 876 -19.20 -5.26 42.46
CA ASP A 876 -19.16 -3.80 42.31
C ASP A 876 -20.00 -3.05 43.36
N ARG A 877 -20.90 -3.73 44.10
CA ARG A 877 -21.59 -3.17 45.27
C ARG A 877 -20.62 -2.76 46.39
N PHE A 878 -19.42 -3.35 46.41
CA PHE A 878 -18.35 -3.13 47.38
C PHE A 878 -17.16 -2.37 46.78
N SER A 879 -17.31 -1.81 45.56
CA SER A 879 -16.29 -0.94 44.98
C SER A 879 -15.95 0.23 45.91
N MET A 880 -14.68 0.63 45.97
CA MET A 880 -14.15 1.69 46.85
C MET A 880 -14.19 1.37 48.36
N SER A 881 -14.70 0.19 48.72
CA SER A 881 -14.80 -0.33 50.09
C SER A 881 -13.99 -1.61 50.25
N LYS A 882 -13.81 -2.05 51.49
CA LYS A 882 -13.18 -3.34 51.76
C LYS A 882 -13.97 -4.45 51.06
N HIS A 883 -13.26 -5.32 50.34
CA HIS A 883 -13.81 -6.44 49.59
C HIS A 883 -13.09 -7.73 50.00
N ALA A 884 -13.82 -8.84 49.99
CA ALA A 884 -13.33 -10.17 50.27
C ALA A 884 -13.18 -11.02 49.00
N HIS A 885 -13.88 -10.72 47.90
CA HIS A 885 -13.94 -11.59 46.73
C HIS A 885 -13.41 -10.93 45.45
N CYS A 886 -12.49 -11.62 44.77
CA CYS A 886 -11.97 -11.27 43.46
C CYS A 886 -12.27 -12.39 42.45
N PHE A 887 -12.71 -12.02 41.25
CA PHE A 887 -12.93 -12.91 40.12
C PHE A 887 -12.08 -12.44 38.94
N PHE A 888 -11.45 -13.33 38.21
CA PHE A 888 -10.45 -12.95 37.20
C PHE A 888 -10.22 -14.05 36.18
N ASP A 889 -9.52 -13.71 35.11
CA ASP A 889 -9.00 -14.66 34.15
C ASP A 889 -7.65 -15.23 34.65
N VAL A 890 -7.41 -16.52 34.42
CA VAL A 890 -6.15 -17.18 34.78
C VAL A 890 -5.62 -18.07 33.65
N MET A 891 -4.30 -18.05 33.46
CA MET A 891 -3.59 -19.00 32.61
C MET A 891 -2.88 -20.03 33.49
N ASP A 892 -3.40 -21.26 33.49
CA ASP A 892 -2.80 -22.38 34.21
C ASP A 892 -2.44 -23.53 33.26
N SER A 893 -1.15 -23.65 32.95
CA SER A 893 -0.62 -24.70 32.07
C SER A 893 -0.83 -26.12 32.60
N ARG A 894 -1.13 -26.29 33.90
CA ARG A 894 -1.37 -27.60 34.54
C ARG A 894 -2.76 -28.17 34.25
N LEU A 895 -3.71 -27.35 33.78
CA LEU A 895 -5.09 -27.77 33.48
C LEU A 895 -5.22 -28.55 32.16
N GLY A 896 -4.13 -28.74 31.42
CA GLY A 896 -4.09 -29.62 30.24
C GLY A 896 -4.67 -29.01 28.97
N THR A 897 -4.53 -27.70 28.78
CA THR A 897 -4.84 -27.03 27.51
C THR A 897 -4.10 -27.70 26.34
N ASP A 898 -4.86 -28.11 25.32
CA ASP A 898 -4.35 -28.74 24.11
C ASP A 898 -3.82 -27.67 23.14
N PHE A 899 -2.66 -27.09 23.47
CA PHE A 899 -2.02 -26.07 22.63
C PHE A 899 -1.71 -26.58 21.22
N ALA A 900 -1.48 -27.88 21.04
CA ALA A 900 -1.26 -28.45 19.72
C ALA A 900 -2.51 -28.31 18.81
N ALA A 901 -3.71 -28.44 19.39
CA ALA A 901 -4.96 -28.19 18.67
C ALA A 901 -5.32 -26.70 18.56
N ILE A 902 -5.05 -25.89 19.60
CA ILE A 902 -5.49 -24.49 19.67
C ILE A 902 -4.54 -23.54 18.92
N ALA A 903 -3.22 -23.69 19.09
CA ALA A 903 -2.24 -22.72 18.58
C ALA A 903 -2.34 -22.45 17.07
N PRO A 904 -2.59 -23.45 16.20
CA PRO A 904 -2.72 -23.20 14.76
C PRO A 904 -3.95 -22.37 14.36
N VAL A 905 -4.99 -22.33 15.22
CA VAL A 905 -6.29 -21.72 14.90
C VAL A 905 -6.66 -20.56 15.82
N MET A 906 -5.92 -20.29 16.89
CA MET A 906 -6.26 -19.22 17.83
C MET A 906 -6.03 -17.81 17.28
N GLY A 907 -5.07 -17.63 16.36
CA GLY A 907 -4.59 -16.30 15.99
C GLY A 907 -3.65 -15.73 17.04
N GLY A 908 -3.69 -14.42 17.30
CA GLY A 908 -2.84 -13.79 18.31
C GLY A 908 -3.16 -12.31 18.54
N GLY A 909 -2.30 -11.63 19.30
CA GLY A 909 -2.48 -10.21 19.66
C GLY A 909 -3.43 -9.97 20.85
N HIS A 910 -3.93 -11.02 21.50
CA HIS A 910 -4.69 -10.95 22.75
C HIS A 910 -4.08 -11.90 23.79
N ALA A 911 -4.36 -11.67 25.07
CA ALA A 911 -3.88 -12.52 26.15
C ALA A 911 -4.62 -13.88 26.13
N PRO A 912 -3.92 -15.02 26.30
CA PRO A 912 -4.54 -16.33 26.42
C PRO A 912 -4.82 -16.64 27.90
N TYR A 913 -6.08 -16.87 28.27
CA TYR A 913 -6.47 -17.34 29.60
C TYR A 913 -7.37 -18.56 29.47
N ASN A 914 -7.09 -19.63 30.22
CA ASN A 914 -7.74 -20.93 30.03
C ASN A 914 -8.77 -21.29 31.10
N ALA A 915 -8.89 -20.47 32.15
CA ALA A 915 -9.84 -20.68 33.23
C ALA A 915 -10.26 -19.34 33.85
N LEU A 916 -11.41 -19.36 34.55
CA LEU A 916 -11.78 -18.30 35.49
C LEU A 916 -11.22 -18.66 36.88
N GLY A 917 -10.75 -17.68 37.62
CA GLY A 917 -10.34 -17.79 39.02
C GLY A 917 -11.30 -17.06 39.96
N HIS A 918 -11.44 -17.60 41.18
CA HIS A 918 -12.11 -16.95 42.29
C HIS A 918 -11.22 -17.02 43.52
N LEU A 919 -10.82 -15.85 44.03
CA LEU A 919 -10.04 -15.72 45.26
C LEU A 919 -10.88 -15.02 46.32
N ASN A 920 -11.03 -15.66 47.47
CA ASN A 920 -11.41 -14.94 48.68
C ASN A 920 -10.13 -14.45 49.38
N VAL A 921 -9.87 -13.14 49.35
CA VAL A 921 -8.62 -12.52 49.83
C VAL A 921 -8.49 -12.52 51.36
N GLU A 922 -9.57 -12.75 52.09
CA GLU A 922 -9.54 -12.82 53.57
C GLU A 922 -9.17 -14.22 54.07
N THR A 923 -9.74 -15.26 53.45
CA THR A 923 -9.55 -16.66 53.84
C THR A 923 -8.42 -17.35 53.08
N GLY A 924 -8.01 -16.79 51.94
CA GLY A 924 -7.08 -17.41 51.00
C GLY A 924 -7.69 -18.57 50.19
N ARG A 925 -9.01 -18.81 50.27
CA ARG A 925 -9.67 -19.82 49.45
C ARG A 925 -9.58 -19.42 47.99
N TYR A 926 -9.03 -20.32 47.17
CA TYR A 926 -8.84 -20.11 45.74
C TYR A 926 -9.43 -21.28 44.95
N GLU A 927 -10.31 -20.96 44.00
CA GLU A 927 -11.00 -21.92 43.16
C GLU A 927 -10.88 -21.53 41.69
N LYS A 928 -11.02 -22.52 40.80
CA LYS A 928 -10.93 -22.32 39.35
C LYS A 928 -12.07 -23.02 38.63
N TYR A 929 -12.60 -22.35 37.62
CA TYR A 929 -13.49 -22.93 36.64
C TYR A 929 -12.74 -23.15 35.32
N PHE A 930 -12.60 -24.40 34.90
CA PHE A 930 -11.92 -24.77 33.66
C PHE A 930 -12.96 -25.24 32.61
N PRO A 931 -13.23 -24.45 31.55
CA PRO A 931 -14.27 -24.77 30.56
C PRO A 931 -13.92 -25.98 29.67
N GLY A 932 -12.64 -26.29 29.48
CA GLY A 932 -12.20 -27.42 28.68
C GLY A 932 -10.82 -27.24 28.05
N THR A 933 -10.28 -28.32 27.50
CA THR A 933 -8.90 -28.34 26.96
C THR A 933 -8.74 -27.57 25.65
N LYS A 934 -9.83 -27.16 25.00
CA LYS A 934 -9.85 -26.42 23.72
C LYS A 934 -10.53 -25.05 23.85
N HIS A 935 -10.49 -24.48 25.04
CA HIS A 935 -11.23 -23.27 25.39
C HIS A 935 -10.32 -22.22 26.02
N PHE A 936 -10.55 -20.95 25.69
CA PHE A 936 -10.07 -19.80 26.47
C PHE A 936 -11.24 -18.96 26.95
N VAL A 937 -11.09 -18.34 28.10
CA VAL A 937 -12.07 -17.41 28.68
C VAL A 937 -11.74 -15.97 28.29
N GLN A 938 -12.71 -15.08 28.44
CA GLN A 938 -12.56 -13.63 28.38
C GLN A 938 -13.09 -13.04 29.69
N GLU A 939 -12.82 -11.74 29.91
CA GLU A 939 -13.18 -11.03 31.13
C GLU A 939 -14.59 -11.41 31.64
N PRO A 940 -14.69 -11.88 32.90
CA PRO A 940 -15.97 -12.22 33.49
C PRO A 940 -16.72 -10.96 33.91
N VAL A 941 -18.02 -11.10 34.19
CA VAL A 941 -18.79 -10.13 34.96
C VAL A 941 -19.50 -10.84 36.11
N PHE A 942 -19.57 -10.18 37.27
CA PHE A 942 -20.30 -10.67 38.42
C PHE A 942 -21.73 -10.16 38.44
N ILE A 943 -22.67 -11.04 38.77
CA ILE A 943 -24.09 -10.76 38.91
C ILE A 943 -24.50 -11.19 40.32
N PRO A 944 -24.91 -10.26 41.20
CA PRO A 944 -25.34 -10.62 42.54
C PRO A 944 -26.62 -11.46 42.51
N ARG A 945 -26.74 -12.43 43.40
CA ARG A 945 -27.93 -13.31 43.46
C ARG A 945 -29.22 -12.55 43.75
N SER A 946 -29.10 -11.53 44.58
CA SER A 946 -30.15 -10.59 44.97
C SER A 946 -29.49 -9.35 45.58
N ASP A 947 -30.24 -8.28 45.79
CA ASP A 947 -29.72 -7.06 46.43
C ASP A 947 -29.15 -7.28 47.83
N SER A 948 -29.78 -8.20 48.56
CA SER A 948 -29.40 -8.57 49.93
C SER A 948 -28.41 -9.74 49.97
N ALA A 949 -27.98 -10.26 48.81
CA ALA A 949 -26.99 -11.34 48.79
C ALA A 949 -25.68 -10.86 49.41
N GLU A 950 -25.00 -11.76 50.15
CA GLU A 950 -23.66 -11.50 50.66
C GLU A 950 -22.69 -11.16 49.52
N GLU A 951 -21.58 -10.50 49.84
CA GLU A 951 -20.54 -10.18 48.87
C GLU A 951 -20.10 -11.46 48.13
N GLY A 952 -20.08 -11.42 46.79
CA GLY A 952 -19.62 -12.56 45.99
C GLY A 952 -20.61 -13.73 45.88
N ASP A 953 -21.80 -13.69 46.52
CA ASP A 953 -22.86 -14.67 46.29
C ASP A 953 -23.69 -14.30 45.04
N GLY A 954 -23.59 -15.12 44.00
CA GLY A 954 -24.21 -14.84 42.72
C GLY A 954 -23.71 -15.73 41.61
N TRP A 955 -23.53 -15.13 40.44
CA TRP A 955 -23.05 -15.80 39.25
C TRP A 955 -21.95 -15.00 38.57
N LEU A 956 -20.99 -15.71 37.99
CA LEU A 956 -20.14 -15.17 36.95
C LEU A 956 -20.70 -15.49 35.58
N MET A 957 -20.58 -14.53 34.68
CA MET A 957 -20.84 -14.71 33.27
C MET A 957 -19.59 -14.33 32.48
N ALA A 958 -19.12 -15.23 31.62
CA ALA A 958 -17.92 -14.98 30.82
C ALA A 958 -18.11 -15.55 29.41
N LEU A 959 -17.57 -14.84 28.43
CA LEU A 959 -17.49 -15.35 27.07
C LEU A 959 -16.32 -16.34 26.97
N VAL A 960 -16.55 -17.45 26.31
CA VAL A 960 -15.57 -18.53 26.14
C VAL A 960 -15.36 -18.78 24.64
N ASN A 961 -14.10 -18.79 24.24
CA ASN A 961 -13.65 -19.08 22.89
C ASN A 961 -13.52 -20.59 22.73
N ASN A 962 -14.40 -21.23 21.96
CA ASN A 962 -14.29 -22.66 21.65
C ASN A 962 -13.52 -22.84 20.34
N TYR A 963 -12.24 -23.22 20.46
CA TYR A 963 -11.37 -23.44 19.29
C TYR A 963 -11.64 -24.77 18.59
N GLY A 964 -12.32 -25.72 19.24
CA GLY A 964 -12.74 -26.99 18.62
C GLY A 964 -13.87 -26.80 17.61
N LEU A 965 -14.82 -25.91 17.92
CA LEU A 965 -15.97 -25.59 17.06
C LEU A 965 -15.77 -24.30 16.25
N MET A 966 -14.76 -23.49 16.56
CA MET A 966 -14.54 -22.15 15.99
C MET A 966 -15.74 -21.21 16.17
N SER A 967 -16.38 -21.29 17.34
CA SER A 967 -17.52 -20.47 17.77
C SER A 967 -17.27 -19.89 19.16
N SER A 968 -18.16 -19.00 19.60
CA SER A 968 -18.16 -18.50 20.98
C SER A 968 -19.27 -19.14 21.80
N GLU A 969 -19.02 -19.27 23.09
CA GLU A 969 -19.96 -19.77 24.10
C GLU A 969 -20.05 -18.71 25.21
N LEU A 970 -21.19 -18.58 25.87
CA LEU A 970 -21.34 -17.74 27.06
C LEU A 970 -21.65 -18.64 28.24
N HIS A 971 -20.72 -18.68 29.20
CA HIS A 971 -20.79 -19.59 30.34
C HIS A 971 -21.31 -18.82 31.56
N ILE A 972 -22.25 -19.44 32.27
CA ILE A 972 -22.77 -18.94 33.55
C ILE A 972 -22.30 -19.91 34.64
N VAL A 973 -21.54 -19.41 35.61
CA VAL A 973 -20.93 -20.17 36.71
C VAL A 973 -21.52 -19.68 38.02
N ASP A 974 -22.10 -20.58 38.83
CA ASP A 974 -22.60 -20.24 40.16
C ASP A 974 -21.44 -20.16 41.15
N THR A 975 -21.33 -19.06 41.90
CA THR A 975 -20.21 -18.89 42.84
C THR A 975 -20.23 -19.88 44.02
N ARG A 976 -21.35 -20.58 44.24
CA ARG A 976 -21.48 -21.66 45.23
C ARG A 976 -20.91 -23.01 44.77
N ASP A 977 -20.80 -23.21 43.45
CA ASP A 977 -20.18 -24.38 42.83
C ASP A 977 -19.34 -23.94 41.62
N PHE A 978 -18.15 -23.44 41.93
CA PHE A 978 -17.22 -22.90 40.92
C PHE A 978 -16.54 -23.97 40.05
N SER A 979 -16.85 -25.25 40.26
CA SER A 979 -16.20 -26.37 39.57
C SER A 979 -16.76 -26.61 38.16
N LYS A 980 -17.95 -26.07 37.86
CA LYS A 980 -18.67 -26.32 36.60
C LYS A 980 -19.53 -25.13 36.18
N ALA A 981 -19.89 -25.07 34.90
CA ALA A 981 -20.91 -24.14 34.44
C ALA A 981 -22.30 -24.64 34.87
N GLN A 982 -23.14 -23.72 35.35
CA GLN A 982 -24.57 -23.95 35.55
C GLN A 982 -25.33 -23.94 34.22
N ALA A 983 -24.93 -23.05 33.30
CA ALA A 983 -25.45 -23.00 31.94
C ALA A 983 -24.34 -22.64 30.95
N ILE A 984 -24.42 -23.22 29.75
CA ILE A 984 -23.58 -22.89 28.60
C ILE A 984 -24.52 -22.46 27.49
N VAL A 985 -24.37 -21.23 27.02
CA VAL A 985 -25.13 -20.67 25.90
C VAL A 985 -24.27 -20.72 24.65
N TYR A 986 -24.75 -21.38 23.60
CA TYR A 986 -24.01 -21.50 22.35
C TYR A 986 -24.35 -20.35 21.41
N LEU A 987 -23.33 -19.66 20.90
CA LEU A 987 -23.50 -18.70 19.82
C LEU A 987 -23.28 -19.37 18.47
N PRO A 988 -24.14 -19.12 17.46
CA PRO A 988 -23.93 -19.62 16.10
C PRO A 988 -22.83 -18.86 15.35
N ILE A 989 -22.17 -17.91 16.01
CA ILE A 989 -21.12 -17.06 15.44
C ILE A 989 -19.91 -17.03 16.37
N ARG A 990 -18.78 -16.65 15.80
CA ARG A 990 -17.57 -16.34 16.54
C ARG A 990 -17.53 -14.86 16.89
N LEU A 991 -17.35 -14.57 18.16
CA LEU A 991 -16.99 -13.26 18.67
C LEU A 991 -15.49 -13.25 18.93
N ARG A 992 -14.81 -12.21 18.47
CA ARG A 992 -13.37 -12.06 18.72
C ARG A 992 -13.08 -11.88 20.20
N ALA A 993 -11.82 -12.13 20.57
CA ALA A 993 -11.31 -11.74 21.87
C ALA A 993 -11.67 -10.27 22.14
N GLY A 994 -12.29 -10.06 23.29
CA GLY A 994 -12.77 -8.78 23.77
C GLY A 994 -11.83 -8.08 24.71
N LEU A 995 -12.18 -6.81 24.97
CA LEU A 995 -11.66 -6.07 26.10
C LEU A 995 -12.73 -6.17 27.20
N HIS A 996 -13.32 -5.06 27.63
CA HIS A 996 -14.16 -5.07 28.82
C HIS A 996 -15.66 -5.26 28.56
N GLY A 997 -16.38 -5.62 29.62
CA GLY A 997 -17.83 -5.72 29.65
C GLY A 997 -18.46 -5.51 31.04
N ASN A 998 -19.75 -5.19 31.06
CA ASN A 998 -20.50 -4.84 32.27
C ASN A 998 -21.91 -5.42 32.23
N TRP A 999 -22.40 -5.79 33.41
CA TRP A 999 -23.78 -6.22 33.63
C TRP A 999 -24.62 -5.01 34.00
N VAL A 1000 -25.83 -4.94 33.45
CA VAL A 1000 -26.83 -3.92 33.79
C VAL A 1000 -28.13 -4.63 34.08
N ASP A 1001 -28.65 -4.46 35.29
CA ASP A 1001 -29.92 -5.03 35.69
C ASP A 1001 -31.10 -4.35 34.97
N THR A 1002 -32.17 -5.08 34.70
CA THR A 1002 -33.36 -4.54 34.04
C THR A 1002 -33.94 -3.32 34.73
N ARG A 1003 -33.90 -3.29 36.06
CA ARG A 1003 -34.38 -2.14 36.85
C ARG A 1003 -33.60 -0.86 36.59
N ASP A 1004 -32.32 -0.98 36.23
CA ASP A 1004 -31.45 0.17 35.96
C ASP A 1004 -31.64 0.67 34.53
N LEU A 1005 -32.10 -0.18 33.62
CA LEU A 1005 -32.39 0.15 32.21
C LEU A 1005 -33.70 0.95 32.03
N GLY A 1006 -34.53 1.11 33.07
CA GLY A 1006 -35.80 1.82 32.99
C GLY A 1006 -36.83 1.15 32.07
N LEU A 1007 -36.65 -0.13 31.76
CA LEU A 1007 -37.61 -0.95 31.01
C LEU A 1007 -38.71 -1.44 31.96
N SER A 1008 -39.98 -1.34 31.57
CA SER A 1008 -41.07 -1.94 32.34
C SER A 1008 -40.90 -3.46 32.39
N SER A 1009 -41.02 -4.04 33.58
CA SER A 1009 -41.19 -5.49 33.74
C SER A 1009 -42.59 -5.84 33.23
N ASP A 1010 -42.68 -6.25 31.96
CA ASP A 1010 -43.89 -6.81 31.37
C ASP A 1010 -44.21 -8.21 31.92
#